data_AF-Q082X0-F1
#
_entry.id   AF-Q082X0-F1
#
_cell.length_a   1.000
_cell.length_b   1.000
_cell.length_c   1.000
_cell.angle_alpha   90.00
_cell.angle_beta   90.00
_cell.angle_gamma   90.00
#
_symmetry.space_group_name_H-M   'P 1'
#
loop_
_entity.id
_entity.type
_entity.pdbx_description
1 polymer ?
#
loop_
_entity_poly.entity_id
_entity_poly.type
_entity_poly.pdbx_seq_one_letter_code
_entity_poly.pdbx_strand_id
1 'polypeptide(L)'
;MRKNLKPETIIPQELYVSRNADKQIRELIGNMGRPGYILVSRQMGKTNLLINAKRNLESDSDIITYIDLSNKHETARDCFRNIVDTIVETNPNLLGRAELDIAERRENVKSSEHKEHSYELRRILKDVKGKLVISLDEIDSLTQADYSDKIFAQIRSVYFDRVNFNEFNRLTYILSGVAEPSDIIKDSSISPFNIGQKIFLGDFSAAEYNELLVKSDMHLDVEVKDRVFYWTNGNPRLTWEICSEIEDLVNQGVVLTAVNVDNIVDVMYLKNFDRPPVDHIRTLISKDVKLRDGVIAIKYGKEESLSDDVKSKLYLAGVLDSNYEEGTIRIKNRIIDMSLEDEWLANLGKTESLSMGNADSSYSNKDYPIAIRQYEELLSRKDNLSFIEENQMYYKLAACYLKAEKYYKVIEYSELCKFSLSENKSICLELLWMKGSSYEKTNNNELALKCYNEILGLDFSTKSDIYFRAKLDAILLELVDFDKVSEESVNNIFGNFVSELLEERESEESSLKPIEISYWLSLSYYTEGRFRLDLKMFENARFCFENCLKHADDDAKFFPVFELMKLIKILNLELDVSNSYFDIIVDLASNKERVVSLDSNDFTITGKFIKDLIVYSAKVFDDEKTQLLVEIFSRNIKVSGGNFYSLVIESASEFIKLSDNKNSLLLLNCVFSVNRKIVDPEEYFFASKFISFFDQNSDSAKSVYFQGFQNYVEISDNIDITIFEREIIRLRGISDFKRGDALCDIVLNSDGSLKGDISARMIPILFLKMLIHDSAEKRLQFAYKINSKLDEVDSSEYESARLNRKIVNHFKLNANRIIFENTPIEQVKYTSKRYKRNDKVRVKFSDGKVEIKKFKQVQAQLESGECEIV
;
A
#
# COMPACT_ATOMS: atom_id res chain seq x y z
N MET A 1 45.97 31.97 19.74
CA MET A 1 45.89 31.74 18.28
C MET A 1 44.49 32.12 17.81
N ARG A 2 44.24 32.26 16.50
CA ARG A 2 42.88 32.50 15.99
C ARG A 2 42.16 31.16 15.92
N LYS A 3 40.93 31.07 16.46
CA LYS A 3 40.11 29.85 16.40
C LYS A 3 39.68 29.56 14.95
N ASN A 4 40.11 28.43 14.41
CA ASN A 4 39.83 27.95 13.06
C ASN A 4 38.56 27.09 13.01
N LEU A 5 38.36 26.20 14.00
CA LEU A 5 37.20 25.30 14.06
C LEU A 5 36.01 25.99 14.74
N LYS A 6 35.30 26.83 14.00
CA LYS A 6 34.09 27.51 14.50
C LYS A 6 32.83 26.63 14.36
N PRO A 7 31.79 26.86 15.18
CA PRO A 7 30.50 26.19 15.04
C PRO A 7 29.72 26.79 13.85
N GLU A 8 30.13 26.44 12.64
CA GLU A 8 29.46 26.84 11.40
C GLU A 8 28.74 25.64 10.78
N THR A 9 27.52 25.84 10.29
CA THR A 9 26.72 24.78 9.65
C THR A 9 27.30 24.38 8.28
N ILE A 10 27.80 25.38 7.55
CA ILE A 10 28.49 25.20 6.26
C ILE A 10 29.98 25.40 6.51
N ILE A 11 30.76 24.36 6.26
CA ILE A 11 32.20 24.36 6.52
C ILE A 11 32.91 25.17 5.41
N PRO A 12 33.89 26.02 5.76
CA PRO A 12 34.75 26.68 4.79
C PRO A 12 35.50 25.67 3.90
N GLN A 13 35.74 26.01 2.64
CA GLN A 13 36.33 25.07 1.67
C GLN A 13 37.73 24.62 2.08
N GLU A 14 38.50 25.51 2.69
CA GLU A 14 39.84 25.27 3.22
C GLU A 14 39.87 24.24 4.36
N LEU A 15 38.76 24.08 5.09
CA LEU A 15 38.61 23.13 6.20
C LEU A 15 37.85 21.85 5.80
N TYR A 16 37.28 21.79 4.60
CA TYR A 16 36.56 20.61 4.13
C TYR A 16 37.52 19.44 3.84
N VAL A 17 37.26 18.27 4.42
CA VAL A 17 38.02 17.03 4.18
C VAL A 17 37.37 16.21 3.07
N SER A 18 38.14 15.89 2.03
CA SER A 18 37.64 15.09 0.91
C SER A 18 37.50 13.63 1.31
N ARG A 19 36.31 13.06 1.11
CA ARG A 19 36.00 11.68 1.47
C ARG A 19 35.82 10.79 0.24
N ASN A 20 35.71 9.49 0.46
CA ASN A 20 35.38 8.55 -0.62
C ASN A 20 34.03 8.89 -1.32
N ALA A 21 33.08 9.48 -0.60
CA ALA A 21 31.80 9.94 -1.17
C ALA A 21 31.99 11.07 -2.21
N ASP A 22 32.97 11.95 -2.04
CA ASP A 22 33.29 12.99 -3.03
C ASP A 22 33.73 12.38 -4.36
N LYS A 23 34.47 11.27 -4.31
CA LYS A 23 34.84 10.50 -5.50
C LYS A 23 33.62 9.88 -6.17
N GLN A 24 32.72 9.26 -5.39
CA GLN A 24 31.48 8.67 -5.90
C GLN A 24 30.59 9.73 -6.59
N ILE A 25 30.44 10.92 -5.99
CA ILE A 25 29.69 12.03 -6.60
C ILE A 25 30.36 12.50 -7.88
N ARG A 26 31.69 12.66 -7.89
CA ARG A 26 32.43 13.06 -9.09
C ARG A 26 32.22 12.06 -10.24
N GLU A 27 32.25 10.77 -9.95
CA GLU A 27 31.99 9.72 -10.94
C GLU A 27 30.54 9.74 -11.42
N LEU A 28 29.57 9.92 -10.51
CA LEU A 28 28.15 10.02 -10.84
C LEU A 28 27.85 11.21 -11.76
N ILE A 29 28.34 12.40 -11.40
CA ILE A 29 28.22 13.61 -12.23
C ILE A 29 29.03 13.47 -13.52
N GLY A 30 30.18 12.79 -13.47
CA GLY A 30 31.00 12.48 -14.65
C GLY A 30 30.23 11.71 -15.70
N ASN A 31 29.59 10.62 -15.28
CA ASN A 31 28.89 9.66 -16.13
C ASN A 31 27.48 10.13 -16.54
N MET A 32 26.86 11.04 -15.77
CA MET A 32 25.47 11.49 -15.97
C MET A 32 24.48 10.34 -16.11
N GLY A 33 24.77 9.18 -15.51
CA GLY A 33 23.98 7.97 -15.63
C GLY A 33 22.73 8.04 -14.76
N ARG A 34 22.66 7.15 -13.78
CA ARG A 34 21.56 7.02 -12.83
C ARG A 34 21.50 8.22 -11.86
N PRO A 35 20.32 8.59 -11.34
CA PRO A 35 20.23 9.54 -10.23
C PRO A 35 20.97 9.00 -9.01
N GLY A 36 21.58 9.89 -8.22
CA GLY A 36 22.30 9.52 -6.99
C GLY A 36 21.43 9.70 -5.76
N TYR A 37 21.68 8.92 -4.72
CA TYR A 37 21.08 9.18 -3.40
C TYR A 37 22.03 8.93 -2.23
N ILE A 38 21.93 9.76 -1.21
CA ILE A 38 22.71 9.74 0.03
C ILE A 38 21.72 9.62 1.20
N LEU A 39 21.45 8.39 1.63
CA LEU A 39 20.58 8.11 2.77
C LEU A 39 21.43 7.67 3.94
N VAL A 40 21.79 8.63 4.80
CA VAL A 40 22.60 8.39 6.00
C VAL A 40 22.08 9.22 7.16
N SER A 41 22.41 8.80 8.38
CA SER A 41 22.03 9.49 9.62
C SER A 41 22.30 11.00 9.63
N ARG A 42 21.59 11.72 10.51
CA ARG A 42 21.83 13.16 10.74
C ARG A 42 23.31 13.39 11.10
N GLN A 43 23.82 14.56 10.74
CA GLN A 43 25.17 15.04 11.15
C GLN A 43 26.37 14.25 10.59
N MET A 44 26.17 13.49 9.52
CA MET A 44 27.25 12.85 8.73
C MET A 44 27.89 13.79 7.69
N GLY A 45 27.46 15.05 7.61
CA GLY A 45 27.97 16.04 6.66
C GLY A 45 27.46 15.86 5.23
N LYS A 46 26.19 15.48 5.05
CA LYS A 46 25.52 15.34 3.74
C LYS A 46 25.46 16.68 2.99
N THR A 47 24.92 17.71 3.64
CA THR A 47 24.81 19.06 3.08
C THR A 47 26.17 19.63 2.67
N ASN A 48 27.19 19.48 3.53
CA ASN A 48 28.55 19.92 3.22
C ASN A 48 29.16 19.17 2.02
N LEU A 49 28.84 17.89 1.85
CA LEU A 49 29.26 17.11 0.68
C LEU A 49 28.62 17.65 -0.61
N LEU A 50 27.32 17.95 -0.60
CA LEU A 50 26.62 18.51 -1.77
C LEU A 50 27.12 19.92 -2.12
N ILE A 51 27.34 20.77 -1.11
CA ILE A 51 27.90 22.11 -1.30
C ILE A 51 29.35 22.02 -1.83
N ASN A 52 30.16 21.10 -1.30
CA ASN A 52 31.52 20.89 -1.79
C ASN A 52 31.54 20.40 -3.24
N ALA A 53 30.60 19.52 -3.62
CA ALA A 53 30.42 19.09 -5.00
C ALA A 53 30.09 20.28 -5.91
N LYS A 54 29.16 21.16 -5.50
CA LYS A 54 28.88 22.41 -6.22
C LYS A 54 30.14 23.27 -6.40
N ARG A 55 30.86 23.56 -5.32
CA ARG A 55 32.05 24.44 -5.34
C ARG A 55 33.18 23.95 -6.25
N ASN A 56 33.39 22.63 -6.35
CA ASN A 56 34.58 22.06 -7.00
C ASN A 56 34.30 21.32 -8.32
N LEU A 57 33.05 20.93 -8.59
CA LEU A 57 32.69 20.15 -9.78
C LEU A 57 31.89 20.96 -10.81
N GLU A 58 31.40 22.15 -10.44
CA GLU A 58 30.75 23.07 -11.37
C GLU A 58 31.80 23.75 -12.26
N SER A 59 31.69 23.56 -13.57
CA SER A 59 32.47 24.31 -14.57
C SER A 59 31.68 25.53 -15.08
N ASP A 60 32.34 26.44 -15.81
CA ASP A 60 31.71 27.61 -16.44
C ASP A 60 30.51 27.28 -17.35
N SER A 61 30.36 26.02 -17.75
CA SER A 61 29.29 25.55 -18.62
C SER A 61 28.23 24.69 -17.92
N ASP A 62 28.49 24.28 -16.68
CA ASP A 62 27.60 23.44 -15.87
C ASP A 62 26.79 24.28 -14.88
N ILE A 63 25.68 23.73 -14.41
CA ILE A 63 24.92 24.25 -13.27
C ILE A 63 24.74 23.11 -12.28
N ILE A 64 25.21 23.30 -11.06
CA ILE A 64 24.94 22.43 -9.91
C ILE A 64 24.12 23.22 -8.89
N THR A 65 22.84 22.88 -8.77
CA THR A 65 21.93 23.56 -7.85
C THR A 65 21.75 22.74 -6.58
N TYR A 66 21.85 23.42 -5.44
CA TYR A 66 21.50 22.87 -4.12
C TYR A 66 20.14 23.42 -3.72
N ILE A 67 19.25 22.53 -3.28
CA ILE A 67 17.88 22.85 -2.89
C ILE A 67 17.58 22.13 -1.59
N ASP A 68 17.23 22.90 -0.57
CA ASP A 68 16.77 22.39 0.71
C ASP A 68 15.24 22.25 0.69
N LEU A 69 14.74 21.02 0.87
CA LEU A 69 13.32 20.71 0.88
C LEU A 69 12.69 20.78 2.27
N SER A 70 13.40 21.25 3.29
CA SER A 70 12.85 21.43 4.65
C SER A 70 11.62 22.33 4.67
N ASN A 71 11.55 23.32 3.76
CA ASN A 71 10.38 24.16 3.58
C ASN A 71 9.32 23.44 2.76
N LYS A 72 8.20 23.08 3.42
CA LYS A 72 7.08 22.41 2.76
C LYS A 72 6.38 23.37 1.80
N HIS A 73 6.17 22.88 0.58
CA HIS A 73 5.27 23.51 -0.39
C HIS A 73 3.86 22.94 -0.26
N GLU A 74 2.84 23.68 -0.68
CA GLU A 74 1.44 23.20 -0.65
C GLU A 74 1.19 22.11 -1.70
N THR A 75 1.80 22.22 -2.88
CA THR A 75 1.60 21.28 -3.98
C THR A 75 2.90 20.84 -4.67
N ALA A 76 2.84 19.72 -5.42
CA ALA A 76 3.94 19.27 -6.27
C ALA A 76 4.41 20.34 -7.25
N ARG A 77 3.45 21.11 -7.79
CA ARG A 77 3.72 22.17 -8.77
C ARG A 77 4.56 23.27 -8.13
N ASP A 78 4.22 23.69 -6.92
CA ASP A 78 4.94 24.76 -6.22
C ASP A 78 6.36 24.30 -5.87
N CYS A 79 6.52 23.04 -5.46
CA CYS A 79 7.84 22.44 -5.26
C CYS A 79 8.68 22.42 -6.55
N PHE A 80 8.11 21.97 -7.68
CA PHE A 80 8.79 22.00 -8.99
C PHE A 80 9.15 23.41 -9.44
N ARG A 81 8.23 24.37 -9.29
CA ARG A 81 8.50 25.78 -9.60
C ARG A 81 9.61 26.34 -8.74
N ASN A 82 9.59 26.09 -7.44
CA ASN A 82 10.68 26.49 -6.53
C ASN A 82 12.05 25.93 -6.99
N ILE A 83 12.09 24.68 -7.47
CA ILE A 83 13.31 24.09 -8.03
C ILE A 83 13.79 24.88 -9.26
N VAL A 84 12.88 25.14 -10.20
CA VAL A 84 13.17 25.85 -11.45
C VAL A 84 13.57 27.31 -11.17
N ASP A 85 12.84 27.98 -10.31
CA ASP A 85 13.04 29.38 -9.95
C ASP A 85 14.40 29.55 -9.26
N THR A 86 14.75 28.65 -8.33
CA THR A 86 16.09 28.63 -7.70
C THR A 86 17.21 28.47 -8.75
N ILE A 87 17.03 27.58 -9.74
CA ILE A 87 18.02 27.39 -10.81
C ILE A 87 18.21 28.67 -11.63
N VAL A 88 17.11 29.34 -11.98
CA VAL A 88 17.12 30.54 -12.82
C VAL A 88 17.65 31.75 -12.06
N GLU A 89 17.16 32.00 -10.85
CA GLU A 89 17.55 33.14 -10.00
C GLU A 89 19.03 33.12 -9.61
N THR A 90 19.61 31.92 -9.43
CA THR A 90 21.04 31.79 -9.12
C THR A 90 21.94 31.89 -10.34
N ASN A 91 21.38 31.89 -11.57
CA ASN A 91 22.13 31.91 -12.83
C ASN A 91 21.58 32.95 -13.85
N PRO A 92 21.35 34.23 -13.46
CA PRO A 92 20.62 35.19 -14.28
C PRO A 92 21.33 35.54 -15.59
N ASN A 93 22.67 35.58 -15.58
CA ASN A 93 23.47 35.88 -16.78
C ASN A 93 23.33 34.82 -17.87
N LEU A 94 23.10 33.56 -17.49
CA LEU A 94 22.98 32.44 -18.42
C LEU A 94 21.51 32.16 -18.79
N LEU A 95 20.60 32.31 -17.82
CA LEU A 95 19.21 31.85 -17.92
C LEU A 95 18.16 32.95 -18.04
N GLY A 96 18.53 34.23 -18.13
CA GLY A 96 17.54 35.33 -18.22
C GLY A 96 16.56 35.23 -19.40
N ARG A 97 16.94 34.57 -20.52
CA ARG A 97 15.98 34.26 -21.60
C ARG A 97 15.04 33.11 -21.24
N ALA A 98 15.58 32.06 -20.62
CA ALA A 98 14.78 30.93 -20.15
C ALA A 98 13.77 31.37 -19.09
N GLU A 99 14.14 32.29 -18.20
CA GLU A 99 13.26 32.91 -17.20
C GLU A 99 11.99 33.49 -17.84
N LEU A 100 12.17 34.36 -18.84
CA LEU A 100 11.07 35.02 -19.55
C LEU A 100 10.19 34.00 -20.29
N ASP A 101 10.81 33.05 -21.01
CA ASP A 101 10.08 32.01 -21.75
C ASP A 101 9.26 31.09 -20.82
N ILE A 102 9.80 30.79 -19.63
CA ILE A 102 9.14 29.99 -18.60
C ILE A 102 7.96 30.77 -18.01
N ALA A 103 8.18 32.02 -17.61
CA ALA A 103 7.13 32.89 -17.06
C ALA A 103 5.96 33.06 -18.04
N GLU A 104 6.25 33.39 -19.30
CA GLU A 104 5.24 33.55 -20.35
C GLU A 104 4.44 32.25 -20.55
N ARG A 105 5.10 31.09 -20.55
CA ARG A 105 4.41 29.82 -20.74
C ARG A 105 3.54 29.44 -19.54
N ARG A 106 3.99 29.69 -18.31
CA ARG A 106 3.22 29.41 -17.08
C ARG A 106 1.88 30.14 -17.10
N GLU A 107 1.84 31.36 -17.64
CA GLU A 107 0.60 32.16 -17.78
C GLU A 107 -0.30 31.67 -18.92
N ASN A 108 0.28 31.32 -20.06
CA ASN A 108 -0.47 31.09 -21.31
C ASN A 108 -0.85 29.63 -21.57
N VAL A 109 -0.20 28.66 -20.93
CA VAL A 109 -0.39 27.23 -21.22
C VAL A 109 -0.78 26.45 -19.97
N LYS A 110 -2.02 25.96 -19.94
CA LYS A 110 -2.47 25.02 -18.89
C LYS A 110 -1.97 23.61 -19.19
N SER A 111 -1.06 23.11 -18.35
CA SER A 111 -0.54 21.74 -18.42
C SER A 111 -0.55 21.05 -17.06
N SER A 112 -0.28 19.75 -17.00
CA SER A 112 -0.08 19.02 -15.74
C SER A 112 1.26 19.39 -15.10
N GLU A 113 1.40 19.26 -13.78
CA GLU A 113 2.64 19.61 -13.07
C GLU A 113 3.91 18.94 -13.63
N HIS A 114 3.83 17.66 -14.02
CA HIS A 114 4.96 16.94 -14.62
C HIS A 114 5.34 17.44 -16.03
N LYS A 115 4.36 17.85 -16.84
CA LYS A 115 4.62 18.39 -18.20
C LYS A 115 5.19 19.79 -18.14
N GLU A 116 4.72 20.60 -17.19
CA GLU A 116 5.25 21.92 -16.89
C GLU A 116 6.72 21.81 -16.50
N HIS A 117 7.03 21.03 -15.46
CA HIS A 117 8.40 20.82 -14.98
C HIS A 117 9.33 20.26 -16.06
N SER A 118 8.86 19.24 -16.81
CA SER A 118 9.64 18.68 -17.92
C SER A 118 9.97 19.71 -19.00
N TYR A 119 9.02 20.58 -19.36
CA TYR A 119 9.28 21.67 -20.30
C TYR A 119 10.29 22.67 -19.74
N GLU A 120 10.14 23.09 -18.48
CA GLU A 120 11.02 24.07 -17.84
C GLU A 120 12.48 23.58 -17.82
N LEU A 121 12.70 22.33 -17.42
CA LEU A 121 14.02 21.70 -17.45
C LEU A 121 14.61 21.65 -18.87
N ARG A 122 13.81 21.28 -19.87
CA ARG A 122 14.26 21.28 -21.28
C ARG A 122 14.59 22.68 -21.77
N ARG A 123 13.81 23.68 -21.35
CA ARG A 123 14.07 25.06 -21.69
C ARG A 123 15.36 25.55 -21.07
N ILE A 124 15.62 25.27 -19.79
CA ILE A 124 16.88 25.57 -19.12
C ILE A 124 18.05 24.88 -19.85
N LEU A 125 17.92 23.57 -20.12
CA LEU A 125 18.96 22.79 -20.80
C LEU A 125 19.28 23.26 -22.22
N LYS A 126 18.42 24.05 -22.85
CA LYS A 126 18.71 24.67 -24.15
C LYS A 126 19.76 25.78 -24.04
N ASP A 127 19.81 26.48 -22.91
CA ASP A 127 20.76 27.58 -22.66
C ASP A 127 22.01 27.09 -21.90
N VAL A 128 21.87 26.04 -21.07
CA VAL A 128 23.00 25.35 -20.42
C VAL A 128 23.73 24.46 -21.43
N LYS A 129 25.02 24.70 -21.67
CA LYS A 129 25.84 23.90 -22.61
C LYS A 129 26.41 22.63 -21.99
N GLY A 130 26.76 22.68 -20.70
CA GLY A 130 27.30 21.57 -19.92
C GLY A 130 26.20 20.74 -19.27
N LYS A 131 26.34 20.43 -17.99
CA LYS A 131 25.49 19.56 -17.19
C LYS A 131 24.57 20.38 -16.28
N LEU A 132 23.39 19.86 -16.00
CA LEU A 132 22.48 20.36 -14.98
C LEU A 132 22.32 19.30 -13.89
N VAL A 133 22.89 19.56 -12.72
CA VAL A 133 22.80 18.67 -11.55
C VAL A 133 21.89 19.32 -10.53
N ILE A 134 20.80 18.63 -10.17
CA ILE A 134 19.84 19.12 -9.19
C ILE A 134 20.01 18.30 -7.90
N SER A 135 20.57 18.92 -6.88
CA SER A 135 20.76 18.31 -5.55
C SER A 135 19.60 18.70 -4.65
N LEU A 136 18.80 17.71 -4.24
CA LEU A 136 17.68 17.85 -3.32
C LEU A 136 18.09 17.29 -1.95
N ASP A 137 18.20 18.16 -0.95
CA ASP A 137 18.57 17.81 0.43
C ASP A 137 17.34 17.81 1.36
N GLU A 138 17.48 17.15 2.51
CA GLU A 138 16.42 16.92 3.51
C GLU A 138 15.12 16.36 2.91
N ILE A 139 15.24 15.37 2.00
CA ILE A 139 14.08 14.72 1.37
C ILE A 139 13.14 14.03 2.38
N ASP A 140 13.60 13.78 3.61
CA ASP A 140 12.78 13.24 4.69
C ASP A 140 11.62 14.19 5.09
N SER A 141 11.72 15.48 4.80
CA SER A 141 10.60 16.42 4.97
C SER A 141 9.38 16.06 4.11
N LEU A 142 9.61 15.37 2.97
CA LEU A 142 8.58 14.94 2.03
C LEU A 142 7.77 13.74 2.53
N THR A 143 8.23 13.01 3.56
CA THR A 143 7.50 11.84 4.13
C THR A 143 6.08 12.20 4.59
N GLN A 144 5.88 13.44 5.02
CA GLN A 144 4.59 13.98 5.48
C GLN A 144 3.81 14.73 4.39
N ALA A 145 4.33 14.81 3.16
CA ALA A 145 3.71 15.55 2.07
C ALA A 145 2.88 14.63 1.18
N ASP A 146 1.64 15.02 0.86
CA ASP A 146 0.75 14.22 0.01
C ASP A 146 1.19 14.13 -1.46
N TYR A 147 2.21 14.90 -1.85
CA TYR A 147 2.74 14.95 -3.20
C TYR A 147 4.13 14.34 -3.38
N SER A 148 4.71 13.71 -2.35
CA SER A 148 6.06 13.13 -2.39
C SER A 148 6.26 12.20 -3.59
N ASP A 149 5.33 11.25 -3.79
CA ASP A 149 5.35 10.28 -4.89
C ASP A 149 5.42 10.95 -6.26
N LYS A 150 4.79 12.12 -6.43
CA LYS A 150 4.83 12.86 -7.70
C LYS A 150 6.22 13.43 -7.99
N ILE A 151 6.94 13.90 -6.96
CA ILE A 151 8.32 14.39 -7.11
C ILE A 151 9.24 13.23 -7.53
N PHE A 152 9.12 12.11 -6.83
CA PHE A 152 9.94 10.91 -7.07
C PHE A 152 9.64 10.25 -8.42
N ALA A 153 8.37 10.14 -8.80
CA ALA A 153 7.96 9.66 -10.12
C ALA A 153 8.48 10.58 -11.24
N GLN A 154 8.51 11.90 -11.02
CA GLN A 154 9.05 12.84 -12.01
C GLN A 154 10.56 12.68 -12.18
N ILE A 155 11.33 12.51 -11.10
CA ILE A 155 12.78 12.23 -11.16
C ILE A 155 13.03 10.96 -11.98
N ARG A 156 12.25 9.90 -11.72
CA ARG A 156 12.29 8.65 -12.48
C ARG A 156 11.92 8.87 -13.95
N SER A 157 10.84 9.60 -14.24
CA SER A 157 10.39 9.90 -15.61
C SER A 157 11.49 10.61 -16.39
N VAL A 158 12.13 11.62 -15.80
CA VAL A 158 13.21 12.39 -16.44
C VAL A 158 14.40 11.50 -16.84
N TYR A 159 14.71 10.47 -16.05
CA TYR A 159 15.74 9.49 -16.41
C TYR A 159 15.34 8.65 -17.64
N PHE A 160 14.10 8.16 -17.72
CA PHE A 160 13.64 7.36 -18.87
C PHE A 160 13.34 8.21 -20.12
N ASP A 161 12.90 9.45 -19.93
CA ASP A 161 12.58 10.39 -20.99
C ASP A 161 13.79 10.82 -21.81
N ARG A 162 15.00 10.47 -21.38
CA ARG A 162 16.24 10.63 -22.16
C ARG A 162 16.20 9.93 -23.52
N VAL A 163 15.37 8.89 -23.67
CA VAL A 163 15.13 8.22 -24.96
C VAL A 163 14.37 9.14 -25.93
N ASN A 164 13.50 10.01 -25.41
CA ASN A 164 12.67 10.92 -26.19
C ASN A 164 13.31 12.32 -26.32
N PHE A 165 14.04 12.76 -25.29
CA PHE A 165 14.63 14.09 -25.17
C PHE A 165 16.12 13.98 -24.82
N ASN A 166 16.97 14.01 -25.86
CA ASN A 166 18.41 13.83 -25.72
C ASN A 166 19.07 14.84 -24.77
N GLU A 167 18.50 16.03 -24.61
CA GLU A 167 18.97 17.04 -23.67
C GLU A 167 18.98 16.56 -22.21
N PHE A 168 18.09 15.65 -21.82
CA PHE A 168 18.08 15.07 -20.47
C PHE A 168 19.26 14.16 -20.16
N ASN A 169 20.05 13.74 -21.17
CA ASN A 169 21.33 13.05 -20.91
C ASN A 169 22.35 13.94 -20.19
N ARG A 170 22.12 15.26 -20.20
CA ARG A 170 22.92 16.24 -19.46
C ARG A 170 22.26 16.69 -18.17
N LEU A 171 21.23 15.99 -17.69
CA LEU A 171 20.61 16.30 -16.40
C LEU A 171 20.60 15.08 -15.47
N THR A 172 20.93 15.29 -14.19
CA THR A 172 20.80 14.26 -13.15
C THR A 172 20.33 14.86 -11.83
N TYR A 173 19.77 14.01 -10.97
CA TYR A 173 19.37 14.35 -9.62
C TYR A 173 20.29 13.68 -8.60
N ILE A 174 20.58 14.38 -7.51
CA ILE A 174 21.21 13.83 -6.32
C ILE A 174 20.26 14.06 -5.15
N LEU A 175 19.81 12.99 -4.49
CA LEU A 175 18.87 13.04 -3.38
C LEU A 175 19.61 12.82 -2.06
N SER A 176 19.24 13.53 -1.00
CA SER A 176 19.88 13.42 0.31
C SER A 176 18.86 13.56 1.43
N GLY A 177 18.93 12.70 2.46
CA GLY A 177 18.01 12.76 3.60
C GLY A 177 18.22 11.66 4.64
N VAL A 178 17.34 11.62 5.65
CA VAL A 178 17.35 10.66 6.78
C VAL A 178 16.04 9.88 6.84
N ALA A 179 15.69 9.19 5.76
CA ALA A 179 14.52 8.32 5.75
C ALA A 179 14.79 7.07 4.91
N GLU A 180 14.13 5.97 5.26
CA GLU A 180 14.16 4.77 4.44
C GLU A 180 13.40 5.03 3.14
N PRO A 181 13.84 4.45 2.00
CA PRO A 181 13.06 4.53 0.77
C PRO A 181 11.59 4.11 0.95
N SER A 182 11.31 3.13 1.83
CA SER A 182 9.97 2.67 2.20
C SER A 182 9.14 3.71 2.96
N ASP A 183 9.76 4.57 3.77
CA ASP A 183 9.04 5.58 4.56
C ASP A 183 8.67 6.81 3.71
N ILE A 184 9.41 7.03 2.62
CA ILE A 184 9.27 8.20 1.75
C ILE A 184 8.29 7.93 0.59
N ILE A 185 8.16 6.67 0.18
CA ILE A 185 7.44 6.27 -1.03
C ILE A 185 6.25 5.39 -0.68
N LYS A 186 5.05 5.83 -1.06
CA LYS A 186 3.83 5.05 -0.83
C LYS A 186 3.68 3.92 -1.85
N ASP A 187 4.15 4.13 -3.08
CA ASP A 187 4.18 3.13 -4.15
C ASP A 187 5.63 2.79 -4.58
N SER A 188 6.11 1.63 -4.14
CA SER A 188 7.47 1.17 -4.41
C SER A 188 7.80 0.99 -5.91
N SER A 189 6.80 0.84 -6.78
CA SER A 189 6.98 0.60 -8.22
C SER A 189 7.46 1.84 -8.99
N ILE A 190 7.12 3.04 -8.49
CA ILE A 190 7.48 4.34 -9.08
C ILE A 190 8.73 4.97 -8.45
N SER A 191 9.37 4.26 -7.53
CA SER A 191 10.56 4.70 -6.80
C SER A 191 11.76 5.02 -7.70
N PRO A 192 12.39 6.21 -7.56
CA PRO A 192 13.66 6.53 -8.19
C PRO A 192 14.83 5.81 -7.51
N PHE A 193 14.68 5.30 -6.28
CA PHE A 193 15.75 4.56 -5.61
C PHE A 193 16.01 3.19 -6.25
N ASN A 194 15.00 2.59 -6.91
CA ASN A 194 15.16 1.33 -7.66
C ASN A 194 16.09 1.46 -8.87
N ILE A 195 16.21 2.67 -9.44
CA ILE A 195 17.12 2.98 -10.54
C ILE A 195 18.30 3.83 -10.10
N GLY A 196 18.34 4.25 -8.83
CA GLY A 196 19.31 5.17 -8.30
C GLY A 196 20.62 4.49 -7.90
N GLN A 197 21.70 5.26 -7.88
CA GLN A 197 23.00 4.85 -7.37
C GLN A 197 23.14 5.32 -5.92
N LYS A 198 23.25 4.38 -4.97
CA LYS A 198 23.56 4.66 -3.55
C LYS A 198 24.97 5.25 -3.46
N ILE A 199 25.09 6.40 -2.79
CA ILE A 199 26.36 7.03 -2.45
C ILE A 199 26.60 6.76 -0.96
N PHE A 200 27.65 6.01 -0.67
CA PHE A 200 28.00 5.66 0.71
C PHE A 200 28.76 6.81 1.36
N LEU A 201 28.21 7.34 2.45
CA LEU A 201 28.81 8.40 3.25
C LEU A 201 29.17 7.87 4.64
N GLY A 202 30.43 7.48 4.81
CA GLY A 202 30.98 7.00 6.07
C GLY A 202 31.56 8.08 6.97
N ASP A 203 31.94 7.66 8.18
CA ASP A 203 32.78 8.44 9.10
C ASP A 203 34.22 8.60 8.54
N PHE A 204 35.00 9.53 9.09
CA PHE A 204 36.39 9.72 8.67
C PHE A 204 37.25 8.49 8.98
N SER A 205 38.00 8.04 7.99
CA SER A 205 39.17 7.20 8.21
C SER A 205 40.24 7.95 9.02
N ALA A 206 41.17 7.21 9.62
CA ALA A 206 42.30 7.83 10.31
C ALA A 206 43.10 8.80 9.41
N ALA A 207 43.18 8.53 8.11
CA ALA A 207 43.86 9.41 7.15
C ALA A 207 43.07 10.72 6.94
N GLU A 208 41.75 10.64 6.76
CA GLU A 208 40.86 11.81 6.62
C GLU A 208 40.81 12.64 7.91
N TYR A 209 40.82 11.99 9.09
CA TYR A 209 40.96 12.68 10.37
C TYR A 209 42.28 13.45 10.48
N ASN A 210 43.39 12.85 10.02
CA ASN A 210 44.68 13.54 9.97
C ASN A 210 44.64 14.75 9.05
N GLU A 211 43.96 14.63 7.91
CA GLU A 211 43.77 15.73 6.98
C GLU A 211 43.00 16.88 7.64
N LEU A 212 41.97 16.60 8.45
CA LEU A 212 41.25 17.62 9.22
C LEU A 212 42.22 18.41 10.11
N LEU A 213 43.04 17.72 10.90
CA LEU A 213 44.00 18.37 11.82
C LEU A 213 45.02 19.24 11.08
N VAL A 214 45.49 18.77 9.92
CA VAL A 214 46.41 19.55 9.07
C VAL A 214 45.71 20.79 8.52
N LYS A 215 44.48 20.66 8.04
CA LYS A 215 43.70 21.77 7.49
C LYS A 215 43.31 22.80 8.55
N SER A 216 43.04 22.37 9.77
CA SER A 216 42.74 23.24 10.90
C SER A 216 43.98 23.84 11.59
N ASP A 217 45.18 23.55 11.08
CA ASP A 217 46.47 23.97 11.68
C ASP A 217 46.62 23.51 13.15
N MET A 218 46.08 22.33 13.46
CA MET A 218 46.13 21.75 14.80
C MET A 218 47.29 20.76 14.93
N HIS A 219 48.29 21.15 15.73
CA HIS A 219 49.40 20.27 16.09
C HIS A 219 49.13 19.58 17.43
N LEU A 220 48.61 18.36 17.34
CA LEU A 220 48.32 17.51 18.51
C LEU A 220 49.37 16.41 18.66
N ASP A 221 49.74 16.11 19.90
CA ASP A 221 50.55 14.93 20.22
C ASP A 221 49.81 13.65 19.83
N VAL A 222 50.58 12.61 19.47
CA VAL A 222 50.06 11.31 19.00
C VAL A 222 49.05 10.74 20.00
N GLU A 223 49.33 10.84 21.29
CA GLU A 223 48.45 10.34 22.35
C GLU A 223 47.07 11.04 22.36
N VAL A 224 47.04 12.38 22.25
CA VAL A 224 45.80 13.17 22.25
C VAL A 224 44.99 12.88 20.99
N LYS A 225 45.68 12.87 19.84
CA LYS A 225 45.10 12.58 18.54
C LYS A 225 44.46 11.18 18.49
N ASP A 226 45.20 10.17 18.93
CA ASP A 226 44.70 8.79 18.99
C ASP A 226 43.54 8.67 19.98
N ARG A 227 43.55 9.47 21.07
CA ARG A 227 42.45 9.51 22.04
C ARG A 227 41.17 10.12 21.47
N VAL A 228 41.25 11.18 20.65
CA VAL A 228 40.08 11.72 19.96
C VAL A 228 39.50 10.67 19.02
N PHE A 229 40.33 10.06 18.18
CA PHE A 229 39.88 9.03 17.24
C PHE A 229 39.32 7.79 17.96
N TYR A 230 39.91 7.41 19.10
CA TYR A 230 39.42 6.34 19.99
C TYR A 230 37.97 6.56 20.43
N TRP A 231 37.57 7.81 20.69
CA TRP A 231 36.22 8.16 21.12
C TRP A 231 35.25 8.31 19.96
N THR A 232 35.64 9.08 18.95
CA THR A 232 34.72 9.47 17.87
C THR A 232 34.64 8.45 16.75
N ASN A 233 35.65 7.58 16.62
CA ASN A 233 35.89 6.72 15.46
C ASN A 233 35.76 7.48 14.13
N GLY A 234 36.19 8.74 14.12
CA GLY A 234 36.15 9.61 12.94
C GLY A 234 34.78 10.21 12.62
N ASN A 235 33.77 10.11 13.49
CA ASN A 235 32.48 10.74 13.21
C ASN A 235 32.64 12.25 12.96
N PRO A 236 32.19 12.80 11.80
CA PRO A 236 32.54 14.15 11.40
C PRO A 236 32.13 15.23 12.39
N ARG A 237 30.89 15.17 12.93
CA ARG A 237 30.38 16.16 13.88
C ARG A 237 31.07 16.07 15.23
N LEU A 238 31.14 14.86 15.80
CA LEU A 238 31.80 14.63 17.10
C LEU A 238 33.28 15.04 17.05
N THR A 239 33.97 14.68 15.97
CA THR A 239 35.40 15.00 15.76
C THR A 239 35.59 16.51 15.64
N TRP A 240 34.73 17.21 14.89
CA TRP A 240 34.80 18.67 14.76
C TRP A 240 34.61 19.37 16.10
N GLU A 241 33.57 19.03 16.86
CA GLU A 241 33.28 19.70 18.13
C GLU A 241 34.35 19.42 19.19
N ILE A 242 34.83 18.17 19.30
CA ILE A 242 35.91 17.84 20.24
C ILE A 242 37.21 18.56 19.85
N CYS A 243 37.58 18.58 18.57
CA CYS A 243 38.75 19.32 18.12
C CYS A 243 38.59 20.84 18.33
N SER A 244 37.39 21.39 18.20
CA SER A 244 37.09 22.80 18.47
C SER A 244 37.29 23.18 19.94
N GLU A 245 36.88 22.33 20.88
CA GLU A 245 37.13 22.53 22.32
C GLU A 245 38.61 22.34 22.67
N ILE A 246 39.28 21.37 22.04
CA ILE A 246 40.72 21.18 22.18
C ILE A 246 41.47 22.43 21.70
N GLU A 247 41.08 23.02 20.58
CA GLU A 247 41.66 24.27 20.07
C GLU A 247 41.52 25.42 21.08
N ASP A 248 40.38 25.53 21.77
CA ASP A 248 40.19 26.53 22.82
C ASP A 248 41.15 26.33 24.00
N LEU A 249 41.38 25.08 24.43
CA LEU A 249 42.34 24.75 25.48
C LEU A 249 43.80 25.06 25.06
N VAL A 250 44.17 24.74 23.81
CA VAL A 250 45.49 25.11 23.27
C VAL A 250 45.66 26.63 23.25
N ASN A 251 44.63 27.35 22.84
CA ASN A 251 44.62 28.82 22.83
C ASN A 251 44.76 29.43 24.23
N GLN A 252 44.30 28.73 25.26
CA GLN A 252 44.46 29.11 26.67
C GLN A 252 45.82 28.69 27.26
N GLY A 253 46.68 28.02 26.48
CA GLY A 253 48.00 27.56 26.92
C GLY A 253 47.98 26.30 27.78
N VAL A 254 46.89 25.52 27.74
CA VAL A 254 46.78 24.25 28.46
C VAL A 254 47.59 23.17 27.75
N VAL A 255 48.41 22.43 28.49
CA VAL A 255 49.10 21.24 27.98
C VAL A 255 48.09 20.10 27.89
N LEU A 256 47.87 19.60 26.67
CA LEU A 256 46.89 18.57 26.39
C LEU A 256 47.41 17.17 26.71
N THR A 257 46.55 16.34 27.28
CA THR A 257 46.76 14.91 27.54
C THR A 257 45.51 14.13 27.13
N ALA A 258 45.60 12.79 27.08
CA ALA A 258 44.43 11.95 26.86
C ALA A 258 43.29 12.21 27.88
N VAL A 259 43.64 12.56 29.13
CA VAL A 259 42.68 12.87 30.19
C VAL A 259 41.86 14.12 29.87
N ASN A 260 42.46 15.12 29.20
CA ASN A 260 41.72 16.30 28.77
C ASN A 260 40.66 15.94 27.75
N VAL A 261 40.97 15.05 26.80
CA VAL A 261 40.00 14.57 25.81
C VAL A 261 38.86 13.82 26.48
N ASP A 262 39.17 12.95 27.45
CA ASP A 262 38.16 12.20 28.21
C ASP A 262 37.20 13.13 28.96
N ASN A 263 37.73 14.16 29.61
CA ASN A 263 36.92 15.16 30.33
C ASN A 263 36.02 15.97 29.38
N ILE A 264 36.52 16.34 28.19
CA ILE A 264 35.72 17.02 27.16
C ILE A 264 34.56 16.12 26.74
N VAL A 265 34.84 14.86 26.41
CA VAL A 265 33.82 13.88 25.99
C VAL A 265 32.78 13.65 27.08
N ASP A 266 33.23 13.47 28.33
CA ASP A 266 32.37 13.27 29.49
C ASP A 266 31.40 14.45 29.68
N VAL A 267 31.93 15.67 29.70
CA VAL A 267 31.13 16.89 29.89
C VAL A 267 30.18 17.15 28.72
N MET A 268 30.64 16.94 27.48
CA MET A 268 29.84 17.28 26.30
C MET A 268 28.76 16.23 25.98
N TYR A 269 29.05 14.94 26.14
CA TYR A 269 28.21 13.88 25.58
C TYR A 269 27.76 12.81 26.56
N LEU A 270 28.46 12.59 27.69
CA LEU A 270 28.16 11.47 28.60
C LEU A 270 27.48 11.89 29.92
N LYS A 271 27.39 13.20 30.22
CA LYS A 271 26.65 13.69 31.40
C LYS A 271 25.17 13.95 31.17
N ASN A 272 24.86 14.88 30.27
CA ASN A 272 23.48 15.35 30.06
C ASN A 272 22.78 14.68 28.87
N PHE A 273 23.55 14.10 27.94
CA PHE A 273 23.05 13.50 26.71
C PHE A 273 22.14 14.42 25.86
N ASP A 274 22.33 15.73 25.96
CA ASP A 274 21.52 16.79 25.34
C ASP A 274 22.15 17.35 24.06
N ARG A 275 23.30 16.81 23.65
CA ARG A 275 24.03 17.24 22.46
C ARG A 275 23.86 16.27 21.29
N PRO A 276 23.74 16.79 20.07
CA PRO A 276 23.72 15.94 18.91
C PRO A 276 25.07 15.31 18.55
N PRO A 277 25.09 14.06 18.02
CA PRO A 277 23.93 13.25 17.61
C PRO A 277 23.30 12.40 18.73
N VAL A 278 23.85 12.45 19.96
CA VAL A 278 23.48 11.57 21.07
C VAL A 278 22.02 11.76 21.52
N ASP A 279 21.59 13.01 21.65
CA ASP A 279 20.22 13.38 22.03
C ASP A 279 19.17 12.77 21.07
N HIS A 280 19.43 12.87 19.77
CA HIS A 280 18.57 12.39 18.71
C HIS A 280 18.52 10.85 18.69
N ILE A 281 19.69 10.20 18.78
CA ILE A 281 19.78 8.73 18.85
C ILE A 281 19.00 8.20 20.06
N ARG A 282 19.20 8.79 21.25
CA ARG A 282 18.48 8.40 22.47
C ARG A 282 16.98 8.63 22.35
N THR A 283 16.56 9.71 21.68
CA THR A 283 15.14 9.99 21.41
C THR A 283 14.51 8.99 20.45
N LEU A 284 15.24 8.53 19.43
CA LEU A 284 14.74 7.51 18.51
C LEU A 284 14.61 6.15 19.19
N ILE A 285 15.64 5.74 19.95
CA ILE A 285 15.65 4.46 20.70
C ILE A 285 14.61 4.44 21.82
N SER A 286 14.31 5.60 22.44
CA SER A 286 13.26 5.67 23.46
C SER A 286 11.87 5.50 22.86
N LYS A 287 11.63 5.96 21.63
CA LYS A 287 10.32 5.88 20.95
C LYS A 287 10.08 4.58 20.20
N ASP A 288 11.11 3.96 19.64
CA ASP A 288 10.98 2.76 18.80
C ASP A 288 11.53 1.51 19.50
N VAL A 289 10.61 0.59 19.83
CA VAL A 289 10.91 -0.68 20.49
C VAL A 289 11.81 -1.57 19.63
N LYS A 290 11.62 -1.60 18.31
CA LYS A 290 12.45 -2.42 17.41
C LYS A 290 13.88 -1.91 17.37
N LEU A 291 14.07 -0.59 17.35
CA LEU A 291 15.40 0.02 17.45
C LEU A 291 16.04 -0.30 18.80
N ARG A 292 15.27 -0.20 19.89
CA ARG A 292 15.75 -0.51 21.24
C ARG A 292 16.21 -1.96 21.37
N ASP A 293 15.37 -2.90 20.96
CA ASP A 293 15.69 -4.34 20.96
C ASP A 293 16.89 -4.63 20.06
N GLY A 294 17.00 -3.91 18.94
CA GLY A 294 18.14 -3.96 18.04
C GLY A 294 19.46 -3.57 18.71
N VAL A 295 19.48 -2.45 19.44
CA VAL A 295 20.64 -1.99 20.22
C VAL A 295 21.01 -3.00 21.31
N ILE A 296 20.00 -3.50 22.03
CA ILE A 296 20.18 -4.53 23.06
C ILE A 296 20.83 -5.78 22.44
N ALA A 297 20.30 -6.28 21.32
CA ALA A 297 20.85 -7.45 20.65
C ALA A 297 22.34 -7.28 20.28
N ILE A 298 22.73 -6.10 19.76
CA ILE A 298 24.13 -5.80 19.43
C ILE A 298 25.01 -5.82 20.69
N LYS A 299 24.56 -5.18 21.78
CA LYS A 299 25.32 -5.14 23.04
C LYS A 299 25.52 -6.51 23.68
N TYR A 300 24.56 -7.41 23.52
CA TYR A 300 24.60 -8.76 24.07
C TYR A 300 25.15 -9.83 23.10
N GLY A 301 25.74 -9.43 21.96
CA GLY A 301 26.35 -10.36 21.02
C GLY A 301 25.36 -11.24 20.25
N LYS A 302 24.16 -10.71 19.98
CA LYS A 302 23.06 -11.38 19.24
C LYS A 302 22.76 -10.69 17.90
N GLU A 303 23.74 -10.02 17.31
CA GLU A 303 23.59 -9.26 16.07
C GLU A 303 23.12 -10.09 14.86
N GLU A 304 23.41 -11.40 14.83
CA GLU A 304 22.94 -12.32 13.78
C GLU A 304 21.41 -12.47 13.73
N SER A 305 20.73 -12.14 14.84
CA SER A 305 19.27 -12.25 14.94
C SER A 305 18.52 -11.06 14.36
N LEU A 306 19.23 -9.99 13.94
CA LEU A 306 18.62 -8.78 13.42
C LEU A 306 18.16 -8.95 11.96
N SER A 307 16.92 -8.54 11.68
CA SER A 307 16.42 -8.42 10.30
C SER A 307 17.10 -7.26 9.58
N ASP A 308 17.12 -7.31 8.25
CA ASP A 308 17.74 -6.26 7.43
C ASP A 308 17.00 -4.91 7.56
N ASP A 309 15.69 -4.93 7.81
CA ASP A 309 14.89 -3.74 8.18
C ASP A 309 15.42 -3.06 9.45
N VAL A 310 15.67 -3.84 10.52
CA VAL A 310 16.16 -3.27 11.79
C VAL A 310 17.59 -2.74 11.63
N LYS A 311 18.45 -3.43 10.86
CA LYS A 311 19.81 -2.95 10.56
C LYS A 311 19.78 -1.61 9.80
N SER A 312 18.94 -1.51 8.78
CA SER A 312 18.76 -0.28 8.00
C SER A 312 18.28 0.89 8.88
N LYS A 313 17.29 0.66 9.76
CA LYS A 313 16.81 1.67 10.70
C LYS A 313 17.86 2.09 11.72
N LEU A 314 18.64 1.14 12.27
CA LEU A 314 19.74 1.45 13.19
C LEU A 314 20.85 2.27 12.51
N TYR A 315 21.13 2.00 11.24
CA TYR A 315 22.06 2.79 10.44
C TYR A 315 21.55 4.23 10.21
N LEU A 316 20.28 4.40 9.85
CA LEU A 316 19.68 5.72 9.66
C LEU A 316 19.51 6.51 10.96
N ALA A 317 19.26 5.82 12.08
CA ALA A 317 19.30 6.42 13.42
C ALA A 317 20.70 6.91 13.78
N GLY A 318 21.76 6.35 13.16
CA GLY A 318 23.15 6.72 13.40
C GLY A 318 23.85 5.85 14.43
N VAL A 319 23.30 4.68 14.75
CA VAL A 319 23.91 3.70 15.68
C VAL A 319 24.97 2.85 14.96
N LEU A 320 24.70 2.41 13.73
CA LEU A 320 25.60 1.58 12.92
C LEU A 320 26.45 2.42 11.96
N ASP A 321 27.57 1.83 11.50
CA ASP A 321 28.43 2.42 10.46
C ASP A 321 27.93 2.09 9.04
N SER A 322 28.52 2.70 8.01
CA SER A 322 28.11 2.50 6.61
C SER A 322 28.42 1.11 6.04
N ASN A 323 29.17 0.28 6.76
CA ASN A 323 29.60 -1.05 6.31
C ASN A 323 28.73 -2.16 6.93
N TYR A 324 27.60 -1.84 7.56
CA TYR A 324 26.74 -2.81 8.24
C TYR A 324 26.18 -3.93 7.34
N GLU A 325 26.17 -3.75 6.02
CA GLU A 325 25.70 -4.76 5.05
C GLU A 325 26.77 -5.85 4.77
N GLU A 326 28.06 -5.52 4.85
CA GLU A 326 29.17 -6.42 4.49
C GLU A 326 30.13 -6.72 5.66
N GLY A 327 30.02 -5.97 6.77
CA GLY A 327 30.93 -6.00 7.91
C GLY A 327 30.30 -6.52 9.20
N THR A 328 31.12 -6.57 10.26
CA THR A 328 30.66 -6.91 11.62
C THR A 328 29.74 -5.82 12.16
N ILE A 329 28.53 -6.19 12.56
CA ILE A 329 27.54 -5.27 13.11
C ILE A 329 27.99 -4.83 14.50
N ARG A 330 28.25 -3.53 14.67
CA ARG A 330 28.65 -2.93 15.95
C ARG A 330 28.18 -1.49 16.04
N ILE A 331 28.08 -0.97 17.26
CA ILE A 331 27.84 0.45 17.48
C ILE A 331 29.06 1.23 16.97
N LYS A 332 28.82 2.24 16.13
CA LYS A 332 29.85 2.84 15.26
C LYS A 332 30.96 3.59 15.99
N ASN A 333 30.73 4.09 17.21
CA ASN A 333 31.74 4.74 18.03
C ASN A 333 31.44 4.64 19.53
N ARG A 334 32.45 4.91 20.36
CA ARG A 334 32.36 4.74 21.81
C ARG A 334 31.47 5.75 22.51
N ILE A 335 31.40 6.97 22.00
CA ILE A 335 30.51 8.00 22.57
C ILE A 335 29.06 7.52 22.48
N ILE A 336 28.65 6.99 21.33
CA ILE A 336 27.30 6.45 21.14
C ILE A 336 27.09 5.21 22.01
N ASP A 337 28.03 4.27 22.00
CA ASP A 337 27.94 3.04 22.80
C ASP A 337 27.77 3.32 24.30
N MET A 338 28.60 4.21 24.84
CA MET A 338 28.51 4.64 26.24
C MET A 338 27.29 5.52 26.51
N SER A 339 26.79 6.27 25.54
CA SER A 339 25.54 7.02 25.71
C SER A 339 24.30 6.14 25.77
N LEU A 340 24.40 4.85 25.46
CA LEU A 340 23.27 3.90 25.44
C LEU A 340 23.43 2.87 26.56
N GLU A 341 23.68 3.34 27.78
CA GLU A 341 23.97 2.48 28.95
C GLU A 341 22.88 1.44 29.23
N ASP A 342 23.28 0.27 29.73
CA ASP A 342 22.38 -0.85 30.01
C ASP A 342 21.31 -0.49 31.04
N GLU A 343 21.65 0.33 32.05
CA GLU A 343 20.69 0.82 33.04
C GLU A 343 19.62 1.70 32.37
N TRP A 344 20.01 2.58 31.45
CA TRP A 344 19.08 3.42 30.71
C TRP A 344 18.21 2.61 29.75
N LEU A 345 18.77 1.65 29.01
CA LEU A 345 18.01 0.76 28.13
C LEU A 345 17.04 -0.15 28.91
N ALA A 346 17.48 -0.69 30.05
CA ALA A 346 16.64 -1.48 30.94
C ALA A 346 15.53 -0.63 31.58
N ASN A 347 15.84 0.63 31.91
CA ASN A 347 14.84 1.58 32.38
C ASN A 347 13.86 1.93 31.26
N LEU A 348 14.26 2.15 30.01
CA LEU A 348 13.32 2.36 28.91
C LEU A 348 12.35 1.18 28.73
N GLY A 349 12.82 -0.06 28.88
CA GLY A 349 11.97 -1.26 28.90
C GLY A 349 11.02 -1.34 30.10
N LYS A 350 11.40 -0.77 31.26
CA LYS A 350 10.55 -0.62 32.46
C LYS A 350 9.67 0.63 32.43
N THR A 351 9.97 1.56 31.51
CA THR A 351 9.40 2.90 31.41
C THR A 351 8.69 3.08 30.07
N GLU A 352 7.90 2.09 29.64
CA GLU A 352 6.52 2.40 29.24
C GLU A 352 5.72 2.69 30.52
N SER A 353 6.16 3.74 31.22
CA SER A 353 5.42 4.54 32.17
C SER A 353 4.31 3.81 32.94
N LEU A 354 4.66 2.84 33.81
CA LEU A 354 3.74 2.20 34.75
C LEU A 354 3.34 3.18 35.86
N SER A 355 2.52 4.16 35.49
CA SER A 355 1.78 4.99 36.41
C SER A 355 0.30 4.86 36.08
N MET A 356 -0.55 5.01 37.10
CA MET A 356 -1.99 5.00 36.89
C MET A 356 -2.43 6.07 35.87
N GLY A 357 -1.75 7.22 35.83
CA GLY A 357 -2.03 8.29 34.85
C GLY A 357 -1.79 7.89 33.39
N ASN A 358 -0.82 7.02 33.12
CA ASN A 358 -0.57 6.57 31.74
C ASN A 358 -1.49 5.43 31.34
N ALA A 359 -1.79 4.51 32.26
CA ALA A 359 -2.81 3.49 32.04
C ALA A 359 -4.18 4.13 31.79
N ASP A 360 -4.50 5.19 32.54
CA ASP A 360 -5.68 6.01 32.34
C ASP A 360 -5.65 6.75 31.00
N SER A 361 -4.51 7.34 30.62
CA SER A 361 -4.37 8.00 29.32
C SER A 361 -4.55 7.02 28.16
N SER A 362 -3.95 5.82 28.22
CA SER A 362 -4.12 4.80 27.19
C SER A 362 -5.56 4.28 27.14
N TYR A 363 -6.21 4.13 28.29
CA TYR A 363 -7.64 3.81 28.37
C TYR A 363 -8.51 4.91 27.72
N SER A 364 -8.27 6.18 28.07
CA SER A 364 -8.99 7.34 27.51
C SER A 364 -8.76 7.51 26.01
N ASN A 365 -7.57 7.19 25.51
CA ASN A 365 -7.22 7.21 24.09
C ASN A 365 -7.74 6.00 23.31
N LYS A 366 -8.43 5.05 23.98
CA LYS A 366 -8.95 3.80 23.41
C LYS A 366 -7.86 2.82 22.93
N ASP A 367 -6.63 2.96 23.41
CA ASP A 367 -5.52 2.03 23.16
C ASP A 367 -5.62 0.81 24.08
N TYR A 368 -6.72 0.06 23.98
CA TYR A 368 -7.08 -1.01 24.91
C TYR A 368 -5.98 -2.09 25.09
N PRO A 369 -5.26 -2.55 24.04
CA PRO A 369 -4.19 -3.52 24.22
C PRO A 369 -3.04 -3.03 25.11
N ILE A 370 -2.73 -1.73 25.03
CA ILE A 370 -1.68 -1.11 25.84
C ILE A 370 -2.18 -0.90 27.27
N ALA A 371 -3.40 -0.36 27.42
CA ALA A 371 -4.04 -0.17 28.71
C ALA A 371 -4.14 -1.48 29.52
N ILE A 372 -4.52 -2.59 28.88
CA ILE A 372 -4.57 -3.93 29.52
C ILE A 372 -3.23 -4.30 30.12
N ARG A 373 -2.15 -4.22 29.34
CA ARG A 373 -0.80 -4.58 29.81
C ARG A 373 -0.38 -3.73 31.00
N GLN A 374 -0.61 -2.41 30.91
CA GLN A 374 -0.25 -1.46 31.96
C GLN A 374 -1.02 -1.71 33.26
N TYR A 375 -2.34 -1.92 33.19
CA TYR A 375 -3.15 -2.22 34.38
C TYR A 375 -2.82 -3.59 35.01
N GLU A 376 -2.64 -4.64 34.20
CA GLU A 376 -2.25 -5.97 34.71
C GLU A 376 -0.89 -5.92 35.42
N GLU A 377 0.08 -5.20 34.84
CA GLU A 377 1.41 -5.10 35.41
C GLU A 377 1.43 -4.23 36.68
N LEU A 378 0.64 -3.14 36.74
CA LEU A 378 0.44 -2.36 37.96
C LEU A 378 -0.18 -3.20 39.09
N LEU A 379 -1.20 -4.01 38.80
CA LEU A 379 -1.83 -4.91 39.79
C LEU A 379 -0.88 -6.02 40.25
N SER A 380 0.02 -6.50 39.38
CA SER A 380 0.98 -7.55 39.72
C SER A 380 2.04 -7.11 40.73
N ARG A 381 2.34 -5.80 40.80
CA ARG A 381 3.38 -5.25 41.67
C ARG A 381 2.90 -5.01 43.11
N LYS A 382 1.59 -4.89 43.36
CA LYS A 382 0.89 -4.71 44.67
C LYS A 382 1.44 -3.72 45.71
N ASP A 383 2.61 -3.14 45.53
CA ASP A 383 3.21 -2.21 46.48
C ASP A 383 2.50 -0.85 46.40
N ASN A 384 1.78 -0.47 47.47
CA ASN A 384 1.13 0.83 47.70
C ASN A 384 -0.15 1.19 46.92
N LEU A 385 -0.96 0.25 46.42
CA LEU A 385 -2.29 0.59 45.87
C LEU A 385 -3.33 0.77 46.99
N SER A 386 -4.10 1.87 46.96
CA SER A 386 -5.27 2.03 47.82
C SER A 386 -6.44 1.17 47.34
N PHE A 387 -7.41 0.91 48.22
CA PHE A 387 -8.64 0.18 47.88
C PHE A 387 -9.38 0.82 46.69
N ILE A 388 -9.41 2.15 46.60
CA ILE A 388 -10.10 2.85 45.50
C ILE A 388 -9.37 2.63 44.19
N GLU A 389 -8.04 2.76 44.16
CA GLU A 389 -7.23 2.58 42.96
C GLU A 389 -7.31 1.15 42.42
N GLU A 390 -7.20 0.16 43.31
CA GLU A 390 -7.29 -1.26 42.93
C GLU A 390 -8.64 -1.58 42.27
N ASN A 391 -9.75 -1.14 42.86
CA ASN A 391 -11.10 -1.40 42.33
C ASN A 391 -11.39 -0.62 41.04
N GLN A 392 -10.88 0.61 40.90
CA GLN A 392 -10.96 1.35 39.63
C GLN A 392 -10.22 0.63 38.51
N MET A 393 -9.06 0.03 38.80
CA MET A 393 -8.31 -0.75 37.82
C MET A 393 -9.05 -2.02 37.39
N TYR A 394 -9.66 -2.76 38.34
CA TYR A 394 -10.49 -3.92 37.99
C TYR A 394 -11.67 -3.53 37.07
N TYR A 395 -12.34 -2.43 37.37
CA TYR A 395 -13.40 -1.90 36.51
C TYR A 395 -12.90 -1.55 35.09
N LYS A 396 -11.80 -0.79 34.98
CA LYS A 396 -11.23 -0.41 33.68
C LYS A 396 -10.70 -1.61 32.89
N LEU A 397 -10.12 -2.61 33.58
CA LEU A 397 -9.73 -3.88 32.96
C LEU A 397 -10.92 -4.65 32.42
N ALA A 398 -12.02 -4.76 33.18
CA ALA A 398 -13.26 -5.38 32.69
C ALA A 398 -13.76 -4.68 31.42
N ALA A 399 -13.77 -3.35 31.38
CA ALA A 399 -14.14 -2.57 30.20
C ALA A 399 -13.19 -2.80 28.99
N CYS A 400 -11.87 -2.79 29.23
CA CYS A 400 -10.88 -3.09 28.19
C CYS A 400 -11.04 -4.50 27.62
N TYR A 401 -11.24 -5.51 28.47
CA TYR A 401 -11.40 -6.88 28.02
C TYR A 401 -12.71 -7.13 27.28
N LEU A 402 -13.76 -6.39 27.62
CA LEU A 402 -15.01 -6.42 26.86
C LEU A 402 -14.77 -5.98 25.42
N LYS A 403 -14.00 -4.89 25.22
CA LYS A 403 -13.60 -4.42 23.88
C LYS A 403 -12.62 -5.35 23.17
N ALA A 404 -11.80 -6.09 23.93
CA ALA A 404 -10.92 -7.13 23.38
C ALA A 404 -11.61 -8.50 23.19
N GLU A 405 -12.93 -8.58 23.39
CA GLU A 405 -13.75 -9.80 23.25
C GLU A 405 -13.28 -10.99 24.12
N LYS A 406 -12.64 -10.70 25.27
CA LYS A 406 -12.18 -11.71 26.24
C LYS A 406 -13.18 -11.85 27.40
N TYR A 407 -14.37 -12.37 27.11
CA TYR A 407 -15.52 -12.39 28.01
C TYR A 407 -15.26 -13.07 29.38
N TYR A 408 -14.44 -14.13 29.42
CA TYR A 408 -14.09 -14.80 30.68
C TYR A 408 -13.32 -13.88 31.64
N LYS A 409 -12.43 -13.03 31.10
CA LYS A 409 -11.67 -12.03 31.88
C LYS A 409 -12.57 -10.90 32.37
N VAL A 410 -13.58 -10.51 31.58
CA VAL A 410 -14.58 -9.54 32.04
C VAL A 410 -15.31 -10.05 33.28
N ILE A 411 -15.76 -11.31 33.26
CA ILE A 411 -16.43 -11.95 34.41
C ILE A 411 -15.50 -11.99 35.63
N GLU A 412 -14.25 -12.44 35.44
CA GLU A 412 -13.22 -12.48 36.49
C GLU A 412 -13.01 -11.12 37.16
N TYR A 413 -12.71 -10.08 36.38
CA TYR A 413 -12.44 -8.75 36.91
C TYR A 413 -13.69 -8.06 37.49
N SER A 414 -14.88 -8.39 36.98
CA SER A 414 -16.14 -7.92 37.57
C SER A 414 -16.38 -8.51 38.96
N GLU A 415 -15.94 -9.74 39.23
CA GLU A 415 -16.04 -10.38 40.55
C GLU A 415 -14.92 -9.96 41.51
N LEU A 416 -13.77 -9.54 40.99
CA LEU A 416 -12.66 -9.00 41.78
C LEU A 416 -12.94 -7.59 42.30
N CYS A 417 -13.74 -6.79 41.59
CA CYS A 417 -14.15 -5.47 42.05
C CYS A 417 -15.14 -5.55 43.22
N LYS A 418 -14.86 -4.82 44.29
CA LYS A 418 -15.56 -4.85 45.59
C LYS A 418 -16.21 -3.52 45.97
N PHE A 419 -16.37 -2.58 45.03
CA PHE A 419 -17.16 -1.38 45.30
C PHE A 419 -18.56 -1.77 45.77
N SER A 420 -19.02 -1.15 46.87
CA SER A 420 -20.38 -1.35 47.36
C SER A 420 -21.36 -0.41 46.64
N LEU A 421 -22.64 -0.81 46.57
CA LEU A 421 -23.70 -0.01 45.95
C LEU A 421 -23.84 1.39 46.59
N SER A 422 -23.53 1.53 47.89
CA SER A 422 -23.54 2.80 48.61
C SER A 422 -22.34 3.70 48.29
N GLU A 423 -21.21 3.14 47.84
CA GLU A 423 -20.00 3.89 47.51
C GLU A 423 -20.03 4.39 46.07
N ASN A 424 -20.39 3.52 45.11
CA ASN A 424 -20.41 3.90 43.70
C ASN A 424 -21.42 3.07 42.90
N LYS A 425 -22.71 3.44 43.02
CA LYS A 425 -23.82 2.78 42.33
C LYS A 425 -23.59 2.65 40.82
N SER A 426 -23.06 3.68 40.15
CA SER A 426 -22.85 3.69 38.70
C SER A 426 -21.85 2.61 38.25
N ILE A 427 -20.68 2.51 38.89
CA ILE A 427 -19.67 1.48 38.55
C ILE A 427 -20.23 0.07 38.81
N CYS A 428 -20.95 -0.13 39.92
CA CYS A 428 -21.55 -1.44 40.22
C CYS A 428 -22.54 -1.88 39.15
N LEU A 429 -23.42 -0.98 38.68
CA LEU A 429 -24.37 -1.28 37.61
C LEU A 429 -23.64 -1.56 36.29
N GLU A 430 -22.61 -0.78 35.94
CA GLU A 430 -21.81 -1.01 34.74
C GLU A 430 -21.11 -2.37 34.74
N LEU A 431 -20.47 -2.75 35.84
CA LEU A 431 -19.84 -4.07 35.97
C LEU A 431 -20.86 -5.20 35.86
N LEU A 432 -22.04 -5.04 36.46
CA LEU A 432 -23.10 -6.02 36.38
C LEU A 432 -23.61 -6.18 34.94
N TRP A 433 -23.71 -5.07 34.19
CA TRP A 433 -24.05 -5.09 32.77
C TRP A 433 -22.96 -5.76 31.92
N MET A 434 -21.68 -5.40 32.12
CA MET A 434 -20.55 -6.00 31.40
C MET A 434 -20.46 -7.52 31.66
N LYS A 435 -20.74 -7.94 32.90
CA LYS A 435 -20.84 -9.35 33.29
C LYS A 435 -22.01 -10.05 32.60
N GLY A 436 -23.20 -9.43 32.59
CA GLY A 436 -24.37 -9.94 31.87
C GLY A 436 -24.11 -10.13 30.37
N SER A 437 -23.56 -9.11 29.73
CA SER A 437 -23.20 -9.14 28.30
C SER A 437 -22.15 -10.21 28.00
N SER A 438 -21.18 -10.42 28.90
CA SER A 438 -20.18 -11.47 28.76
C SER A 438 -20.78 -12.88 28.89
N TYR A 439 -21.78 -13.06 29.76
CA TYR A 439 -22.52 -14.33 29.85
C TYR A 439 -23.34 -14.60 28.58
N GLU A 440 -24.01 -13.58 28.04
CA GLU A 440 -24.74 -13.69 26.77
C GLU A 440 -23.81 -14.12 25.63
N LYS A 441 -22.66 -13.45 25.46
CA LYS A 441 -21.67 -13.80 24.41
C LYS A 441 -21.02 -15.17 24.61
N THR A 442 -21.11 -15.74 25.81
CA THR A 442 -20.66 -17.12 26.11
C THR A 442 -21.81 -18.14 26.14
N ASN A 443 -23.00 -17.76 25.62
CA ASN A 443 -24.22 -18.57 25.54
C ASN A 443 -24.78 -19.02 26.90
N ASN A 444 -24.54 -18.25 27.97
CA ASN A 444 -25.08 -18.50 29.30
C ASN A 444 -26.24 -17.55 29.62
N ASN A 445 -27.33 -17.68 28.85
CA ASN A 445 -28.46 -16.73 28.85
C ASN A 445 -29.15 -16.61 30.21
N GLU A 446 -29.22 -17.68 31.01
CA GLU A 446 -29.84 -17.64 32.34
C GLU A 446 -29.07 -16.70 33.30
N LEU A 447 -27.74 -16.79 33.30
CA LEU A 447 -26.89 -15.92 34.12
C LEU A 447 -26.87 -14.48 33.59
N ALA A 448 -26.92 -14.30 32.26
CA ALA A 448 -27.03 -12.98 31.65
C ALA A 448 -28.33 -12.28 32.07
N LEU A 449 -29.47 -12.97 31.93
CA LEU A 449 -30.78 -12.47 32.31
C LEU A 449 -30.87 -12.16 33.81
N LYS A 450 -30.23 -12.98 34.66
CA LYS A 450 -30.13 -12.70 36.10
C LYS A 450 -29.41 -11.38 36.38
N CYS A 451 -28.30 -11.10 35.69
CA CYS A 451 -27.56 -9.84 35.85
C CYS A 451 -28.40 -8.65 35.40
N TYR A 452 -29.05 -8.74 34.24
CA TYR A 452 -29.90 -7.65 33.74
C TYR A 452 -31.10 -7.39 34.65
N ASN A 453 -31.80 -8.42 35.13
CA ASN A 453 -32.91 -8.27 36.07
C ASN A 453 -32.49 -7.65 37.41
N GLU A 454 -31.27 -7.95 37.87
CA GLU A 454 -30.72 -7.32 39.06
C GLU A 454 -30.48 -5.82 38.85
N ILE A 455 -29.99 -5.39 37.67
CA ILE A 455 -29.92 -3.96 37.30
C ILE A 455 -31.30 -3.32 37.31
N LEU A 456 -32.30 -3.97 36.72
CA LEU A 456 -33.67 -3.45 36.68
C LEU A 456 -34.24 -3.22 38.08
N GLY A 457 -33.96 -4.10 39.03
CA GLY A 457 -34.37 -3.92 40.43
C GLY A 457 -33.61 -2.82 41.16
N LEU A 458 -32.29 -2.74 40.96
CA LEU A 458 -31.41 -1.77 41.65
C LEU A 458 -31.57 -0.34 41.13
N ASP A 459 -31.98 -0.18 39.87
CA ASP A 459 -32.12 1.12 39.22
C ASP A 459 -33.55 1.51 38.87
N PHE A 460 -34.56 0.75 39.31
CA PHE A 460 -35.98 0.99 39.02
C PHE A 460 -36.47 2.40 39.36
N SER A 461 -35.98 2.99 40.45
CA SER A 461 -36.40 4.33 40.90
C SER A 461 -35.75 5.46 40.12
N THR A 462 -34.56 5.23 39.55
CA THR A 462 -33.76 6.25 38.87
C THR A 462 -33.93 6.14 37.36
N LYS A 463 -34.07 4.92 36.84
CA LYS A 463 -34.16 4.58 35.41
C LYS A 463 -33.10 5.30 34.58
N SER A 464 -31.84 5.16 34.98
CA SER A 464 -30.72 5.75 34.25
C SER A 464 -30.47 5.04 32.91
N ASP A 465 -29.51 5.52 32.12
CA ASP A 465 -29.16 4.94 30.81
C ASP A 465 -28.95 3.42 30.86
N ILE A 466 -28.27 2.94 31.91
CA ILE A 466 -27.98 1.52 32.08
C ILE A 466 -29.23 0.66 32.37
N TYR A 467 -30.27 1.25 32.97
CA TYR A 467 -31.54 0.56 33.18
C TYR A 467 -32.18 0.22 31.83
N PHE A 468 -32.28 1.20 30.93
CA PHE A 468 -32.87 0.99 29.60
C PHE A 468 -32.01 0.07 28.73
N ARG A 469 -30.69 0.16 28.85
CA ARG A 469 -29.76 -0.78 28.22
C ARG A 469 -29.99 -2.22 28.67
N ALA A 470 -29.95 -2.47 29.98
CA ALA A 470 -30.17 -3.79 30.55
C ALA A 470 -31.56 -4.33 30.24
N LYS A 471 -32.58 -3.45 30.21
CA LYS A 471 -33.94 -3.84 29.85
C LYS A 471 -34.04 -4.30 28.41
N LEU A 472 -33.43 -3.58 27.47
CA LEU A 472 -33.43 -3.98 26.05
C LEU A 472 -32.66 -5.30 25.85
N ASP A 473 -31.51 -5.47 26.51
CA ASP A 473 -30.73 -6.72 26.43
C ASP A 473 -31.49 -7.91 27.06
N ALA A 474 -32.23 -7.69 28.15
CA ALA A 474 -33.11 -8.69 28.75
C ALA A 474 -34.27 -9.08 27.80
N ILE A 475 -34.90 -8.09 27.16
CA ILE A 475 -35.94 -8.31 26.14
C ILE A 475 -35.37 -9.17 25.00
N LEU A 476 -34.18 -8.83 24.50
CA LEU A 476 -33.52 -9.61 23.45
C LEU A 476 -33.30 -11.07 23.86
N LEU A 477 -32.87 -11.32 25.09
CA LEU A 477 -32.68 -12.67 25.64
C LEU A 477 -33.99 -13.45 25.79
N GLU A 478 -35.05 -12.81 26.25
CA GLU A 478 -36.39 -13.41 26.34
C GLU A 478 -36.93 -13.83 24.95
N LEU A 479 -36.46 -13.17 23.91
CA LEU A 479 -36.84 -13.40 22.53
C LEU A 479 -35.92 -14.39 21.77
N VAL A 480 -34.84 -14.91 22.39
CA VAL A 480 -33.86 -15.82 21.75
C VAL A 480 -34.47 -17.16 21.28
N ASP A 481 -35.56 -17.61 21.89
CA ASP A 481 -36.30 -18.82 21.49
C ASP A 481 -37.44 -18.46 20.50
N PHE A 482 -37.04 -17.87 19.37
CA PHE A 482 -37.90 -17.22 18.36
C PHE A 482 -39.10 -18.05 17.87
N ASP A 483 -38.99 -19.38 17.81
CA ASP A 483 -40.06 -20.28 17.33
C ASP A 483 -41.26 -20.41 18.29
N LYS A 484 -41.18 -19.84 19.50
CA LYS A 484 -42.21 -20.01 20.56
C LYS A 484 -42.92 -18.72 20.98
N VAL A 485 -42.51 -17.55 20.48
CA VAL A 485 -43.05 -16.26 20.92
C VAL A 485 -44.20 -15.82 20.00
N SER A 486 -45.38 -15.50 20.57
CA SER A 486 -46.52 -15.00 19.79
C SER A 486 -46.33 -13.53 19.43
N GLU A 487 -46.96 -13.10 18.32
CA GLU A 487 -47.00 -11.68 17.93
C GLU A 487 -47.54 -10.77 19.07
N GLU A 488 -48.53 -11.26 19.81
CA GLU A 488 -49.10 -10.56 20.95
C GLU A 488 -48.07 -10.35 22.08
N SER A 489 -47.24 -11.36 22.35
CA SER A 489 -46.13 -11.23 23.31
C SER A 489 -45.10 -10.19 22.86
N VAL A 490 -44.73 -10.17 21.57
CA VAL A 490 -43.78 -9.18 21.02
C VAL A 490 -44.36 -7.76 21.13
N ASN A 491 -45.62 -7.57 20.75
CA ASN A 491 -46.32 -6.28 20.85
C ASN A 491 -46.36 -5.78 22.30
N ASN A 492 -46.65 -6.67 23.25
CA ASN A 492 -46.70 -6.31 24.67
C ASN A 492 -45.32 -5.95 25.21
N ILE A 493 -44.27 -6.72 24.88
CA ILE A 493 -42.92 -6.50 25.40
C ILE A 493 -42.34 -5.15 24.90
N PHE A 494 -42.30 -4.95 23.58
CA PHE A 494 -41.79 -3.69 23.02
C PHE A 494 -42.72 -2.52 23.29
N GLY A 495 -44.04 -2.74 23.27
CA GLY A 495 -45.04 -1.72 23.59
C GLY A 495 -44.87 -1.18 25.02
N ASN A 496 -44.67 -2.06 26.00
CA ASN A 496 -44.40 -1.66 27.38
C ASN A 496 -43.08 -0.90 27.51
N PHE A 497 -42.02 -1.33 26.81
CA PHE A 497 -40.72 -0.66 26.84
C PHE A 497 -40.79 0.75 26.24
N VAL A 498 -41.46 0.90 25.09
CA VAL A 498 -41.69 2.19 24.43
C VAL A 498 -42.58 3.10 25.28
N SER A 499 -43.64 2.56 25.89
CA SER A 499 -44.53 3.33 26.78
C SER A 499 -43.75 3.92 27.95
N GLU A 500 -42.89 3.14 28.60
CA GLU A 500 -42.07 3.61 29.70
C GLU A 500 -41.09 4.72 29.27
N LEU A 501 -40.46 4.59 28.09
CA LEU A 501 -39.61 5.65 27.54
C LEU A 501 -40.37 6.94 27.22
N LEU A 502 -41.61 6.83 26.74
CA LEU A 502 -42.48 7.98 26.48
C LEU A 502 -42.94 8.65 27.78
N GLU A 503 -43.24 7.88 28.83
CA GLU A 503 -43.54 8.41 30.17
C GLU A 503 -42.34 9.18 30.74
N GLU A 504 -41.11 8.65 30.62
CA GLU A 504 -39.89 9.37 31.01
C GLU A 504 -39.69 10.67 30.21
N ARG A 505 -40.13 10.70 28.94
CA ARG A 505 -40.05 11.91 28.11
C ARG A 505 -40.94 13.05 28.62
N GLU A 506 -42.09 12.71 29.20
CA GLU A 506 -43.06 13.66 29.74
C GLU A 506 -42.75 14.06 31.20
N SER A 507 -41.91 13.30 31.90
CA SER A 507 -41.54 13.54 33.28
C SER A 507 -40.51 14.66 33.44
N GLU A 508 -40.82 15.66 34.27
CA GLU A 508 -39.85 16.70 34.65
C GLU A 508 -38.75 16.19 35.60
N GLU A 509 -38.96 15.01 36.21
CA GLU A 509 -38.03 14.38 37.16
C GLU A 509 -37.17 13.28 36.52
N SER A 510 -37.22 13.10 35.19
CA SER A 510 -36.47 12.04 34.53
C SER A 510 -34.96 12.22 34.69
N SER A 511 -34.26 11.09 34.90
CA SER A 511 -32.79 11.07 34.96
C SER A 511 -32.13 11.14 33.59
N LEU A 512 -32.88 10.88 32.51
CA LEU A 512 -32.40 10.91 31.14
C LEU A 512 -32.64 12.27 30.49
N LYS A 513 -31.69 12.69 29.66
CA LYS A 513 -31.86 13.84 28.78
C LYS A 513 -32.80 13.48 27.61
N PRO A 514 -33.52 14.44 27.02
CA PRO A 514 -34.39 14.20 25.87
C PRO A 514 -33.69 13.49 24.70
N ILE A 515 -32.39 13.74 24.49
CA ILE A 515 -31.60 13.09 23.44
C ILE A 515 -31.29 11.62 23.75
N GLU A 516 -31.08 11.27 25.02
CA GLU A 516 -30.86 9.89 25.46
C GLU A 516 -32.16 9.08 25.34
N ILE A 517 -33.30 9.70 25.65
CA ILE A 517 -34.62 9.08 25.44
C ILE A 517 -34.88 8.84 23.94
N SER A 518 -34.59 9.82 23.09
CA SER A 518 -34.70 9.66 21.62
C SER A 518 -33.80 8.53 21.11
N TYR A 519 -32.58 8.40 21.62
CA TYR A 519 -31.69 7.30 21.30
C TYR A 519 -32.31 5.93 21.64
N TRP A 520 -32.82 5.76 22.87
CA TRP A 520 -33.42 4.48 23.29
C TRP A 520 -34.72 4.16 22.53
N LEU A 521 -35.54 5.16 22.23
CA LEU A 521 -36.73 5.00 21.38
C LEU A 521 -36.32 4.54 19.97
N SER A 522 -35.31 5.19 19.37
CA SER A 522 -34.79 4.81 18.07
C SER A 522 -34.28 3.37 18.05
N LEU A 523 -33.44 2.99 19.03
CA LEU A 523 -32.88 1.65 19.13
C LEU A 523 -33.94 0.57 19.40
N SER A 524 -34.95 0.88 20.21
CA SER A 524 -36.09 0.01 20.47
C SER A 524 -36.85 -0.29 19.17
N TYR A 525 -37.27 0.75 18.46
CA TYR A 525 -37.99 0.59 17.20
C TYR A 525 -37.16 -0.10 16.12
N TYR A 526 -35.85 0.17 16.06
CA TYR A 526 -34.96 -0.53 15.14
C TYR A 526 -34.92 -2.03 15.44
N THR A 527 -34.71 -2.38 16.70
CA THR A 527 -34.65 -3.77 17.17
C THR A 527 -35.97 -4.51 16.93
N GLU A 528 -37.09 -3.90 17.29
CA GLU A 528 -38.43 -4.44 17.02
C GLU A 528 -38.67 -4.63 15.51
N GLY A 529 -38.28 -3.65 14.69
CA GLY A 529 -38.40 -3.72 13.24
C GLY A 529 -37.60 -4.87 12.64
N ARG A 530 -36.36 -5.08 13.10
CA ARG A 530 -35.51 -6.22 12.70
C ARG A 530 -36.14 -7.56 13.08
N PHE A 531 -36.68 -7.67 14.30
CA PHE A 531 -37.38 -8.86 14.76
C PHE A 531 -38.61 -9.17 13.87
N ARG A 532 -39.41 -8.15 13.55
CA ARG A 532 -40.58 -8.27 12.67
C ARG A 532 -40.20 -8.62 11.23
N LEU A 533 -39.06 -8.15 10.73
CA LEU A 533 -38.52 -8.57 9.43
C LEU A 533 -38.21 -10.06 9.42
N ASP A 534 -37.59 -10.59 10.48
CA ASP A 534 -37.24 -12.01 10.58
C ASP A 534 -38.53 -12.88 10.62
N LEU A 535 -39.60 -12.36 11.22
CA LEU A 535 -40.96 -12.94 11.16
C LEU A 535 -41.71 -12.72 9.83
N LYS A 536 -41.10 -12.05 8.85
CA LYS A 536 -41.72 -11.68 7.56
C LYS A 536 -42.98 -10.80 7.69
N MET A 537 -43.09 -10.06 8.79
CA MET A 537 -44.17 -9.10 9.04
C MET A 537 -43.79 -7.72 8.47
N PHE A 538 -43.77 -7.62 7.14
CA PHE A 538 -43.14 -6.50 6.44
C PHE A 538 -43.79 -5.12 6.73
N GLU A 539 -45.12 -5.03 6.83
CA GLU A 539 -45.80 -3.76 7.14
C GLU A 539 -45.54 -3.31 8.57
N ASN A 540 -45.56 -4.23 9.54
CA ASN A 540 -45.24 -3.90 10.93
C ASN A 540 -43.76 -3.51 11.07
N ALA A 541 -42.86 -4.21 10.37
CA ALA A 541 -41.44 -3.84 10.33
C ALA A 541 -41.24 -2.44 9.74
N ARG A 542 -41.94 -2.11 8.65
CA ARG A 542 -41.96 -0.77 8.06
C ARG A 542 -42.40 0.28 9.07
N PHE A 543 -43.52 0.05 9.77
CA PHE A 543 -44.01 0.95 10.80
C PHE A 543 -42.96 1.20 11.90
N CYS A 544 -42.27 0.14 12.35
CA CYS A 544 -41.20 0.28 13.32
C CYS A 544 -40.04 1.12 12.78
N PHE A 545 -39.54 0.88 11.56
CA PHE A 545 -38.44 1.67 10.99
C PHE A 545 -38.83 3.14 10.71
N GLU A 546 -40.07 3.41 10.31
CA GLU A 546 -40.57 4.79 10.16
C GLU A 546 -40.62 5.54 11.50
N ASN A 547 -40.97 4.86 12.60
CA ASN A 547 -40.90 5.46 13.93
C ASN A 547 -39.45 5.58 14.43
N CYS A 548 -38.60 4.59 14.17
CA CYS A 548 -37.16 4.66 14.43
C CYS A 548 -36.55 5.92 13.80
N LEU A 549 -36.89 6.21 12.55
CA LEU A 549 -36.41 7.37 11.81
C LEU A 549 -36.83 8.72 12.43
N LYS A 550 -38.00 8.80 13.07
CA LYS A 550 -38.47 10.02 13.77
C LYS A 550 -37.64 10.35 15.00
N HIS A 551 -37.06 9.33 15.64
CA HIS A 551 -36.30 9.45 16.88
C HIS A 551 -34.79 9.35 16.70
N ALA A 552 -34.33 8.75 15.61
CA ALA A 552 -32.91 8.65 15.28
C ALA A 552 -32.30 10.03 15.04
N ASP A 553 -31.06 10.23 15.49
CA ASP A 553 -30.30 11.47 15.30
C ASP A 553 -29.12 11.26 14.33
N ASP A 554 -28.82 12.31 13.55
CA ASP A 554 -27.68 12.40 12.61
C ASP A 554 -27.45 11.10 11.82
N ASP A 555 -26.31 10.44 12.05
CA ASP A 555 -25.85 9.25 11.32
C ASP A 555 -26.69 7.99 11.62
N ALA A 556 -27.39 7.94 12.76
CA ALA A 556 -28.23 6.80 13.09
C ALA A 556 -29.43 6.65 12.13
N LYS A 557 -29.82 7.72 11.43
CA LYS A 557 -30.92 7.69 10.45
C LYS A 557 -30.61 6.84 9.21
N PHE A 558 -29.34 6.59 8.89
CA PHE A 558 -28.99 5.72 7.75
C PHE A 558 -29.51 4.30 7.91
N PHE A 559 -29.47 3.73 9.13
CA PHE A 559 -29.85 2.35 9.39
C PHE A 559 -31.34 2.06 9.14
N PRO A 560 -32.31 2.77 9.73
CA PRO A 560 -33.72 2.52 9.47
C PRO A 560 -34.11 2.83 8.01
N VAL A 561 -33.53 3.85 7.38
CA VAL A 561 -33.84 4.19 5.98
C VAL A 561 -33.33 3.10 5.03
N PHE A 562 -32.15 2.54 5.30
CA PHE A 562 -31.63 1.41 4.55
C PHE A 562 -32.52 0.17 4.66
N GLU A 563 -33.07 -0.13 5.85
CA GLU A 563 -34.04 -1.22 6.01
C GLU A 563 -35.37 -0.91 5.31
N LEU A 564 -35.85 0.34 5.35
CA LEU A 564 -37.04 0.78 4.60
C LEU A 564 -36.86 0.62 3.08
N MET A 565 -35.67 0.91 2.55
CA MET A 565 -35.37 0.69 1.13
C MET A 565 -35.51 -0.77 0.71
N LYS A 566 -35.08 -1.71 1.57
CA LYS A 566 -35.21 -3.15 1.29
C LYS A 566 -36.68 -3.57 1.17
N LEU A 567 -37.59 -2.87 1.85
CA LEU A 567 -39.03 -3.14 1.83
C LEU A 567 -39.75 -2.57 0.61
N ILE A 568 -39.17 -1.60 -0.12
CA ILE A 568 -39.81 -0.95 -1.28
C ILE A 568 -40.37 -1.97 -2.27
N LYS A 569 -39.53 -2.90 -2.74
CA LYS A 569 -39.94 -3.93 -3.71
C LYS A 569 -40.81 -5.02 -3.10
N ILE A 570 -40.66 -5.31 -1.81
CA ILE A 570 -41.40 -6.37 -1.13
C ILE A 570 -42.86 -5.95 -0.93
N LEU A 571 -43.08 -4.69 -0.55
CA LEU A 571 -44.40 -4.12 -0.28
C LEU A 571 -45.04 -3.42 -1.49
N ASN A 572 -44.34 -3.33 -2.62
CA ASN A 572 -44.76 -2.56 -3.81
C ASN A 572 -45.16 -1.12 -3.46
N LEU A 573 -44.27 -0.43 -2.74
CA LEU A 573 -44.52 0.94 -2.29
C LEU A 573 -44.66 1.91 -3.47
N GLU A 574 -45.48 2.95 -3.27
CA GLU A 574 -45.64 4.02 -4.26
C GLU A 574 -44.31 4.75 -4.52
N LEU A 575 -44.18 5.31 -5.73
CA LEU A 575 -42.98 6.04 -6.15
C LEU A 575 -42.66 7.21 -5.22
N ASP A 576 -43.68 7.94 -4.75
CA ASP A 576 -43.49 9.09 -3.86
C ASP A 576 -42.88 8.68 -2.51
N VAL A 577 -43.34 7.56 -1.94
CA VAL A 577 -42.79 6.99 -0.70
C VAL A 577 -41.35 6.53 -0.93
N SER A 578 -41.11 5.82 -2.03
CA SER A 578 -39.78 5.32 -2.39
C SER A 578 -38.77 6.46 -2.57
N ASN A 579 -39.19 7.55 -3.23
CA ASN A 579 -38.38 8.74 -3.43
C ASN A 579 -38.09 9.44 -2.10
N SER A 580 -39.07 9.52 -1.19
CA SER A 580 -38.84 10.13 0.12
C SER A 580 -37.71 9.45 0.92
N TYR A 581 -37.58 8.12 0.84
CA TYR A 581 -36.49 7.39 1.50
C TYR A 581 -35.13 7.67 0.84
N PHE A 582 -35.10 7.81 -0.48
CA PHE A 582 -33.89 8.19 -1.22
C PHE A 582 -33.43 9.61 -0.85
N ASP A 583 -34.36 10.57 -0.84
CA ASP A 583 -34.08 11.97 -0.52
C ASP A 583 -33.49 12.11 0.89
N ILE A 584 -34.00 11.34 1.86
CA ILE A 584 -33.44 11.31 3.22
C ILE A 584 -31.97 10.88 3.23
N ILE A 585 -31.58 9.86 2.44
CA ILE A 585 -30.19 9.42 2.36
C ILE A 585 -29.31 10.49 1.73
N VAL A 586 -29.80 11.10 0.64
CA VAL A 586 -29.11 12.17 -0.07
C VAL A 586 -28.86 13.35 0.86
N ASP A 587 -29.86 13.77 1.62
CA ASP A 587 -29.75 14.86 2.59
C ASP A 587 -28.74 14.51 3.69
N LEU A 588 -28.85 13.32 4.29
CA LEU A 588 -27.93 12.86 5.33
C LEU A 588 -26.49 12.84 4.84
N ALA A 589 -26.25 12.31 3.64
CA ALA A 589 -24.92 12.22 3.05
C ALA A 589 -24.35 13.58 2.65
N SER A 590 -25.20 14.53 2.23
CA SER A 590 -24.78 15.87 1.81
C SER A 590 -24.44 16.80 2.96
N ASN A 591 -25.02 16.57 4.15
CA ASN A 591 -24.91 17.50 5.27
C ASN A 591 -23.55 17.49 6.00
N LYS A 592 -22.74 16.42 5.83
CA LYS A 592 -21.54 16.20 6.66
C LYS A 592 -20.52 15.30 5.97
N GLU A 593 -19.24 15.70 5.98
CA GLU A 593 -18.14 14.82 5.61
C GLU A 593 -17.90 13.74 6.69
N ARG A 594 -17.68 12.50 6.27
CA ARG A 594 -17.50 11.34 7.13
C ARG A 594 -16.24 10.58 6.79
N VAL A 595 -15.53 10.14 7.82
CA VAL A 595 -14.42 9.19 7.71
C VAL A 595 -14.92 7.85 8.25
N VAL A 596 -14.95 6.82 7.40
CA VAL A 596 -15.47 5.49 7.73
C VAL A 596 -14.34 4.46 7.67
N SER A 597 -14.27 3.55 8.64
CA SER A 597 -13.40 2.38 8.52
C SER A 597 -13.99 1.38 7.53
N LEU A 598 -13.14 0.55 6.89
CA LEU A 598 -13.60 -0.46 5.95
C LEU A 598 -14.58 -1.45 6.63
N ASP A 599 -14.16 -1.97 7.78
CA ASP A 599 -14.93 -2.81 8.67
C ASP A 599 -14.84 -2.29 10.12
N SER A 600 -15.88 -2.55 10.90
CA SER A 600 -15.96 -2.25 12.34
C SER A 600 -16.93 -3.21 13.01
N ASN A 601 -16.61 -3.64 14.24
CA ASN A 601 -17.54 -4.37 15.10
C ASN A 601 -18.47 -3.40 15.87
N ASP A 602 -18.17 -2.10 15.88
CA ASP A 602 -19.04 -1.08 16.46
C ASP A 602 -20.17 -0.75 15.49
N PHE A 603 -21.40 -0.57 16.01
CA PHE A 603 -22.60 -0.19 15.25
C PHE A 603 -22.47 1.24 14.70
N THR A 604 -21.71 1.36 13.62
CA THR A 604 -21.28 2.61 12.98
C THR A 604 -21.36 2.45 11.47
N ILE A 605 -21.38 3.57 10.74
CA ILE A 605 -21.36 3.54 9.28
C ILE A 605 -19.97 3.07 8.84
N THR A 606 -19.90 1.90 8.21
CA THR A 606 -18.67 1.30 7.68
C THR A 606 -18.61 1.40 6.15
N GLY A 607 -17.41 1.22 5.58
CA GLY A 607 -17.25 1.08 4.13
C GLY A 607 -18.12 -0.04 3.56
N LYS A 608 -18.23 -1.17 4.27
CA LYS A 608 -19.14 -2.27 3.93
C LYS A 608 -20.61 -1.83 3.89
N PHE A 609 -21.08 -1.07 4.88
CA PHE A 609 -22.45 -0.56 4.89
C PHE A 609 -22.71 0.38 3.71
N ILE A 610 -21.77 1.27 3.39
CA ILE A 610 -21.87 2.19 2.25
C ILE A 610 -21.94 1.42 0.93
N LYS A 611 -21.11 0.39 0.76
CA LYS A 611 -21.17 -0.52 -0.39
C LYS A 611 -22.54 -1.18 -0.51
N ASP A 612 -23.06 -1.75 0.58
CA ASP A 612 -24.39 -2.39 0.58
C ASP A 612 -25.49 -1.39 0.20
N LEU A 613 -25.39 -0.15 0.67
CA LEU A 613 -26.31 0.94 0.32
C LEU A 613 -26.25 1.26 -1.18
N ILE A 614 -25.06 1.38 -1.78
CA ILE A 614 -24.89 1.58 -3.23
C ILE A 614 -25.52 0.43 -4.02
N VAL A 615 -25.25 -0.82 -3.63
CA VAL A 615 -25.79 -2.02 -4.28
C VAL A 615 -27.33 -2.05 -4.23
N TYR A 616 -27.92 -1.76 -3.06
CA TYR A 616 -29.37 -1.71 -2.95
C TYR A 616 -30.00 -0.55 -3.70
N SER A 617 -29.37 0.63 -3.69
CA SER A 617 -29.83 1.77 -4.49
C SER A 617 -29.86 1.43 -5.98
N ALA A 618 -28.81 0.82 -6.52
CA ALA A 618 -28.76 0.38 -7.92
C ALA A 618 -29.83 -0.70 -8.24
N LYS A 619 -30.22 -1.51 -7.25
CA LYS A 619 -31.31 -2.49 -7.44
C LYS A 619 -32.68 -1.83 -7.48
N VAL A 620 -32.92 -0.80 -6.67
CA VAL A 620 -34.27 -0.28 -6.38
C VAL A 620 -34.61 0.96 -7.18
N PHE A 621 -33.66 1.89 -7.33
CA PHE A 621 -33.88 3.18 -7.98
C PHE A 621 -33.44 3.19 -9.44
N ASP A 622 -33.77 4.27 -10.13
CA ASP A 622 -33.33 4.51 -11.50
C ASP A 622 -31.82 4.83 -11.58
N ASP A 623 -31.31 4.82 -12.81
CA ASP A 623 -29.89 5.01 -13.13
C ASP A 623 -29.41 6.42 -12.70
N GLU A 624 -30.25 7.45 -12.83
CA GLU A 624 -29.92 8.85 -12.47
C GLU A 624 -29.76 9.01 -10.95
N LYS A 625 -30.67 8.46 -10.15
CA LYS A 625 -30.58 8.48 -8.68
C LYS A 625 -29.36 7.72 -8.17
N THR A 626 -29.08 6.56 -8.76
CA THR A 626 -27.90 5.77 -8.39
C THR A 626 -26.61 6.56 -8.66
N GLN A 627 -26.51 7.23 -9.81
CA GLN A 627 -25.37 8.09 -10.14
C GLN A 627 -25.24 9.26 -9.16
N LEU A 628 -26.35 9.95 -8.87
CA LEU A 628 -26.39 11.06 -7.93
C LEU A 628 -25.89 10.63 -6.54
N LEU A 629 -26.33 9.47 -6.06
CA LEU A 629 -25.91 8.94 -4.77
C LEU A 629 -24.40 8.67 -4.73
N VAL A 630 -23.86 8.02 -5.77
CA VAL A 630 -22.42 7.74 -5.88
C VAL A 630 -21.61 9.04 -5.94
N GLU A 631 -22.10 10.06 -6.65
CA GLU A 631 -21.48 11.38 -6.72
C GLU A 631 -21.44 12.05 -5.34
N ILE A 632 -22.56 12.07 -4.61
CA ILE A 632 -22.63 12.67 -3.27
C ILE A 632 -21.73 11.92 -2.29
N PHE A 633 -21.77 10.59 -2.31
CA PHE A 633 -20.92 9.78 -1.44
C PHE A 633 -19.44 9.99 -1.75
N SER A 634 -19.05 10.11 -3.03
CA SER A 634 -17.65 10.34 -3.41
C SER A 634 -17.08 11.66 -2.88
N ARG A 635 -17.94 12.67 -2.63
CA ARG A 635 -17.54 13.96 -2.05
C ARG A 635 -17.48 13.92 -0.52
N ASN A 636 -18.41 13.19 0.10
CA ASN A 636 -18.66 13.29 1.54
C ASN A 636 -18.20 12.07 2.34
N ILE A 637 -17.77 10.98 1.72
CA ILE A 637 -17.34 9.75 2.40
C ILE A 637 -15.88 9.46 2.08
N LYS A 638 -15.04 9.47 3.11
CA LYS A 638 -13.61 9.11 3.07
C LYS A 638 -13.42 7.76 3.76
N VAL A 639 -12.81 6.80 3.07
CA VAL A 639 -12.58 5.45 3.60
C VAL A 639 -11.18 5.39 4.22
N SER A 640 -11.08 5.07 5.52
CA SER A 640 -9.79 4.92 6.20
C SER A 640 -9.00 3.77 5.61
N GLY A 641 -7.83 4.06 5.04
CA GLY A 641 -6.93 3.05 4.45
C GLY A 641 -7.34 2.55 3.07
N GLY A 642 -8.26 3.23 2.36
CA GLY A 642 -8.70 2.86 1.02
C GLY A 642 -9.28 4.02 0.21
N ASN A 643 -9.81 3.73 -1.00
CA ASN A 643 -10.48 4.71 -1.85
C ASN A 643 -12.00 4.45 -1.85
N PHE A 644 -12.83 5.49 -1.91
CA PHE A 644 -14.27 5.34 -2.06
C PHE A 644 -14.64 4.60 -3.35
N TYR A 645 -13.93 4.86 -4.45
CA TYR A 645 -14.20 4.20 -5.72
C TYR A 645 -13.94 2.69 -5.68
N SER A 646 -13.10 2.22 -4.74
CA SER A 646 -12.93 0.79 -4.46
C SER A 646 -14.24 0.13 -4.08
N LEU A 647 -15.00 0.78 -3.20
CA LEU A 647 -16.32 0.31 -2.79
C LEU A 647 -17.30 0.28 -3.97
N VAL A 648 -17.19 1.23 -4.91
CA VAL A 648 -18.03 1.26 -6.13
C VAL A 648 -17.68 0.11 -7.07
N ILE A 649 -16.38 -0.20 -7.24
CA ILE A 649 -15.91 -1.35 -8.03
C ILE A 649 -16.31 -2.67 -7.39
N GLU A 650 -16.19 -2.79 -6.08
CA GLU A 650 -16.68 -3.96 -5.33
C GLU A 650 -18.20 -4.12 -5.48
N SER A 651 -18.95 -3.02 -5.40
CA SER A 651 -20.40 -3.00 -5.64
C SER A 651 -20.74 -3.47 -7.06
N ALA A 652 -20.02 -2.99 -8.07
CA ALA A 652 -20.16 -3.43 -9.45
C ALA A 652 -19.85 -4.93 -9.60
N SER A 653 -18.85 -5.43 -8.87
CA SER A 653 -18.44 -6.84 -8.89
C SER A 653 -19.49 -7.78 -8.30
N GLU A 654 -20.33 -7.33 -7.35
CA GLU A 654 -21.48 -8.11 -6.89
C GLU A 654 -22.50 -8.35 -8.01
N PHE A 655 -22.76 -7.33 -8.82
CA PHE A 655 -23.66 -7.49 -9.98
C PHE A 655 -23.07 -8.37 -11.07
N ILE A 656 -21.74 -8.34 -11.28
CA ILE A 656 -21.05 -9.25 -12.20
C ILE A 656 -21.25 -10.70 -11.79
N LYS A 657 -21.10 -11.01 -10.48
CA LYS A 657 -21.35 -12.36 -9.94
C LYS A 657 -22.80 -12.81 -10.14
N LEU A 658 -23.74 -11.88 -10.10
CA LEU A 658 -25.16 -12.13 -10.33
C LEU A 658 -25.56 -12.10 -11.83
N SER A 659 -24.60 -11.92 -12.75
CA SER A 659 -24.84 -11.75 -14.19
C SER A 659 -25.75 -10.56 -14.54
N ASP A 660 -25.82 -9.54 -13.68
CA ASP A 660 -26.54 -8.29 -13.91
C ASP A 660 -25.62 -7.26 -14.57
N ASN A 661 -25.49 -7.38 -15.89
CA ASN A 661 -24.60 -6.53 -16.67
C ASN A 661 -25.04 -5.06 -16.66
N LYS A 662 -26.34 -4.77 -16.49
CA LYS A 662 -26.88 -3.40 -16.55
C LYS A 662 -26.37 -2.61 -15.34
N ASN A 663 -26.62 -3.12 -14.13
CA ASN A 663 -26.24 -2.43 -12.90
C ASN A 663 -24.73 -2.43 -12.67
N SER A 664 -24.04 -3.50 -13.11
CA SER A 664 -22.57 -3.49 -13.14
C SER A 664 -22.06 -2.36 -14.03
N LEU A 665 -22.52 -2.26 -15.28
CA LEU A 665 -22.07 -1.22 -16.21
C LEU A 665 -22.39 0.20 -15.71
N LEU A 666 -23.56 0.40 -15.08
CA LEU A 666 -23.93 1.66 -14.44
C LEU A 666 -22.88 2.12 -13.42
N LEU A 667 -22.50 1.24 -12.48
CA LEU A 667 -21.53 1.56 -11.43
C LEU A 667 -20.11 1.71 -11.98
N LEU A 668 -19.70 0.85 -12.91
CA LEU A 668 -18.40 0.98 -13.58
C LEU A 668 -18.29 2.31 -14.33
N ASN A 669 -19.36 2.77 -14.98
CA ASN A 669 -19.40 4.07 -15.65
C ASN A 669 -19.35 5.23 -14.65
N CYS A 670 -19.91 5.09 -13.44
CA CYS A 670 -19.72 6.08 -12.38
C CYS A 670 -18.24 6.27 -12.03
N VAL A 671 -17.45 5.18 -12.02
CA VAL A 671 -15.99 5.28 -11.82
C VAL A 671 -15.28 5.83 -13.06
N PHE A 672 -15.64 5.33 -14.25
CA PHE A 672 -14.92 5.66 -15.48
C PHE A 672 -15.15 7.11 -15.98
N SER A 673 -16.30 7.69 -15.63
CA SER A 673 -16.63 9.11 -15.90
C SER A 673 -15.85 10.10 -15.03
N VAL A 674 -15.27 9.64 -13.93
CA VAL A 674 -14.46 10.47 -13.03
C VAL A 674 -13.08 10.71 -13.64
N ASN A 675 -12.49 11.86 -13.31
CA ASN A 675 -11.12 12.16 -13.73
C ASN A 675 -10.16 11.09 -13.20
N ARG A 676 -9.43 10.42 -14.10
CA ARG A 676 -8.42 9.39 -13.80
C ARG A 676 -7.36 9.76 -12.76
N LYS A 677 -7.24 11.03 -12.37
CA LYS A 677 -6.34 11.49 -11.30
C LYS A 677 -6.92 11.28 -9.88
N ILE A 678 -8.22 11.05 -9.77
CA ILE A 678 -8.96 10.93 -8.50
C ILE A 678 -9.15 9.45 -8.15
N VAL A 679 -9.39 8.62 -9.17
CA VAL A 679 -9.51 7.16 -9.03
C VAL A 679 -8.11 6.54 -9.04
N ASP A 680 -7.93 5.49 -8.25
CA ASP A 680 -6.72 4.68 -8.32
C ASP A 680 -6.49 4.14 -9.75
N PRO A 681 -5.27 4.19 -10.30
CA PRO A 681 -5.00 3.75 -11.66
C PRO A 681 -5.36 2.28 -11.95
N GLU A 682 -5.17 1.39 -10.98
CA GLU A 682 -5.51 -0.03 -11.10
C GLU A 682 -7.03 -0.21 -11.15
N GLU A 683 -7.77 0.51 -10.31
CA GLU A 683 -9.23 0.47 -10.33
C GLU A 683 -9.83 1.10 -11.57
N TYR A 684 -9.25 2.19 -12.05
CA TYR A 684 -9.66 2.81 -13.31
C TYR A 684 -9.40 1.88 -14.50
N PHE A 685 -8.29 1.14 -14.47
CA PHE A 685 -8.00 0.09 -15.44
C PHE A 685 -9.01 -1.06 -15.34
N PHE A 686 -9.29 -1.55 -14.12
CA PHE A 686 -10.27 -2.60 -13.87
C PHE A 686 -11.66 -2.21 -14.39
N ALA A 687 -12.10 -0.98 -14.13
CA ALA A 687 -13.34 -0.44 -14.67
C ALA A 687 -13.36 -0.48 -16.21
N SER A 688 -12.27 -0.02 -16.84
CA SER A 688 -12.13 -0.01 -18.30
C SER A 688 -12.17 -1.41 -18.92
N LYS A 689 -11.61 -2.44 -18.24
CA LYS A 689 -11.67 -3.85 -18.65
C LYS A 689 -13.10 -4.34 -18.72
N PHE A 690 -13.86 -4.21 -17.63
CA PHE A 690 -15.22 -4.71 -17.58
C PHE A 690 -16.18 -3.90 -18.46
N ILE A 691 -16.01 -2.58 -18.57
CA ILE A 691 -16.77 -1.77 -19.54
C ILE A 691 -16.48 -2.25 -20.96
N SER A 692 -15.22 -2.47 -21.33
CA SER A 692 -14.86 -2.98 -22.66
C SER A 692 -15.43 -4.38 -22.95
N PHE A 693 -15.63 -5.18 -21.91
CA PHE A 693 -16.24 -6.50 -22.01
C PHE A 693 -17.77 -6.44 -22.19
N PHE A 694 -18.45 -5.60 -21.42
CA PHE A 694 -19.92 -5.49 -21.43
C PHE A 694 -20.45 -4.56 -22.54
N ASP A 695 -19.78 -3.44 -22.80
CA ASP A 695 -20.14 -2.46 -23.83
C ASP A 695 -19.09 -2.38 -24.94
N GLN A 696 -19.40 -3.03 -26.06
CA GLN A 696 -18.53 -3.08 -27.23
C GLN A 696 -18.43 -1.75 -27.98
N ASN A 697 -19.26 -0.75 -27.68
CA ASN A 697 -19.24 0.54 -28.38
C ASN A 697 -18.41 1.60 -27.64
N SER A 698 -17.93 1.29 -26.44
CA SER A 698 -17.13 2.23 -25.64
C SER A 698 -15.67 2.27 -26.10
N ASP A 699 -15.38 3.04 -27.14
CA ASP A 699 -14.01 3.20 -27.67
C ASP A 699 -13.07 3.87 -26.65
N SER A 700 -13.59 4.71 -25.76
CA SER A 700 -12.82 5.33 -24.67
C SER A 700 -12.35 4.28 -23.66
N ALA A 701 -13.23 3.38 -23.21
CA ALA A 701 -12.88 2.30 -22.29
C ALA A 701 -11.87 1.33 -22.91
N LYS A 702 -12.08 0.95 -24.18
CA LYS A 702 -11.13 0.09 -24.91
C LYS A 702 -9.76 0.73 -25.02
N SER A 703 -9.71 2.03 -25.33
CA SER A 703 -8.45 2.77 -25.43
C SER A 703 -7.66 2.73 -24.12
N VAL A 704 -8.33 2.97 -22.99
CA VAL A 704 -7.70 2.89 -21.66
C VAL A 704 -7.25 1.47 -21.34
N TYR A 705 -8.12 0.48 -21.59
CA TYR A 705 -7.83 -0.93 -21.35
C TYR A 705 -6.60 -1.40 -22.16
N PHE A 706 -6.58 -1.19 -23.48
CA PHE A 706 -5.45 -1.63 -24.31
C PHE A 706 -4.14 -0.88 -24.00
N GLN A 707 -4.21 0.39 -23.60
CA GLN A 707 -3.02 1.15 -23.16
C GLN A 707 -2.47 0.66 -21.81
N GLY A 708 -3.35 0.26 -20.90
CA GLY A 708 -2.98 -0.21 -19.56
C GLY A 708 -2.63 -1.70 -19.49
N PHE A 709 -3.06 -2.51 -20.46
CA PHE A 709 -3.00 -3.97 -20.38
C PHE A 709 -1.63 -4.52 -19.98
N GLN A 710 -0.55 -4.08 -20.64
CA GLN A 710 0.80 -4.57 -20.34
C GLN A 710 1.37 -4.10 -19.00
N ASN A 711 0.76 -3.08 -18.38
CA ASN A 711 1.19 -2.55 -17.08
C ASN A 711 0.48 -3.25 -15.92
N TYR A 712 -0.76 -3.71 -16.13
CA TYR A 712 -1.62 -4.24 -15.06
C TYR A 712 -1.99 -5.73 -15.21
N VAL A 713 -1.65 -6.37 -16.34
CA VAL A 713 -1.96 -7.78 -16.59
C VAL A 713 -0.68 -8.56 -16.85
N GLU A 714 -0.28 -9.38 -15.89
CA GLU A 714 0.82 -10.34 -16.05
C GLU A 714 0.36 -11.61 -16.79
N ILE A 715 -0.79 -12.15 -16.37
CA ILE A 715 -1.40 -13.35 -16.97
C ILE A 715 -2.84 -13.01 -17.36
N SER A 716 -3.13 -13.17 -18.65
CA SER A 716 -4.46 -12.89 -19.22
C SER A 716 -5.51 -13.91 -18.80
N ASP A 717 -6.69 -13.40 -18.44
CA ASP A 717 -7.86 -14.22 -18.14
C ASP A 717 -8.81 -14.36 -19.34
N ASN A 718 -9.94 -15.05 -19.13
CA ASN A 718 -10.92 -15.29 -20.19
C ASN A 718 -11.63 -14.01 -20.67
N ILE A 719 -11.76 -13.00 -19.81
CA ILE A 719 -12.34 -11.71 -20.17
C ILE A 719 -11.37 -10.98 -21.10
N ASP A 720 -10.08 -10.97 -20.75
CA ASP A 720 -9.04 -10.35 -21.54
C ASP A 720 -9.01 -10.95 -22.95
N ILE A 721 -8.93 -12.28 -23.05
CA ILE A 721 -8.91 -12.97 -24.35
C ILE A 721 -10.15 -12.62 -25.17
N THR A 722 -11.32 -12.52 -24.54
CA THR A 722 -12.57 -12.14 -25.24
C THR A 722 -12.52 -10.71 -25.78
N ILE A 723 -11.98 -9.75 -25.01
CA ILE A 723 -11.84 -8.36 -25.45
C ILE A 723 -10.87 -8.28 -26.64
N PHE A 724 -9.73 -8.97 -26.54
CA PHE A 724 -8.75 -9.04 -27.62
C PHE A 724 -9.32 -9.69 -28.89
N GLU A 725 -10.00 -10.84 -28.78
CA GLU A 725 -10.65 -11.52 -29.92
C GLU A 725 -11.56 -10.58 -30.69
N ARG A 726 -12.45 -9.86 -29.98
CA ARG A 726 -13.42 -8.94 -30.58
C ARG A 726 -12.73 -7.79 -31.31
N GLU A 727 -11.72 -7.18 -30.70
CA GLU A 727 -11.00 -6.06 -31.29
C GLU A 727 -10.15 -6.49 -32.49
N ILE A 728 -9.51 -7.65 -32.42
CA ILE A 728 -8.75 -8.23 -33.53
C ILE A 728 -9.66 -8.54 -34.73
N ILE A 729 -10.85 -9.10 -34.48
CA ILE A 729 -11.87 -9.33 -35.53
C ILE A 729 -12.31 -8.00 -36.16
N ARG A 730 -12.52 -6.96 -35.35
CA ARG A 730 -12.90 -5.63 -35.81
C ARG A 730 -11.82 -5.01 -36.71
N LEU A 731 -10.56 -5.04 -36.27
CA LEU A 731 -9.40 -4.54 -37.02
C LEU A 731 -9.21 -5.28 -38.34
N ARG A 732 -9.41 -6.60 -38.34
CA ARG A 732 -9.42 -7.41 -39.56
C ARG A 732 -10.53 -6.98 -40.51
N GLY A 733 -11.73 -6.69 -40.01
CA GLY A 733 -12.87 -6.22 -40.81
C GLY A 733 -12.61 -4.89 -41.53
N ILE A 734 -11.81 -4.01 -40.92
CA ILE A 734 -11.40 -2.73 -41.53
C ILE A 734 -10.03 -2.78 -42.23
N SER A 735 -9.47 -3.99 -42.41
CA SER A 735 -8.16 -4.23 -43.05
C SER A 735 -6.96 -3.59 -42.34
N ASP A 736 -7.05 -3.30 -41.04
CA ASP A 736 -5.91 -2.84 -40.22
C ASP A 736 -5.15 -4.04 -39.64
N PHE A 737 -4.54 -4.84 -40.53
CA PHE A 737 -3.84 -6.07 -40.18
C PHE A 737 -2.63 -5.83 -39.28
N LYS A 738 -1.96 -4.67 -39.42
CA LYS A 738 -0.77 -4.34 -38.64
C LYS A 738 -1.10 -4.16 -37.16
N ARG A 739 -2.18 -3.45 -36.82
CA ARG A 739 -2.61 -3.32 -35.43
C ARG A 739 -3.18 -4.63 -34.89
N GLY A 740 -3.92 -5.38 -35.71
CA GLY A 740 -4.42 -6.70 -35.33
C GLY A 740 -3.30 -7.68 -34.96
N ASP A 741 -2.22 -7.70 -35.75
CA ASP A 741 -1.04 -8.55 -35.49
C ASP A 741 -0.34 -8.17 -34.19
N ALA A 742 -0.17 -6.86 -33.94
CA ALA A 742 0.42 -6.35 -32.71
C ALA A 742 -0.39 -6.73 -31.46
N LEU A 743 -1.73 -6.64 -31.53
CA LEU A 743 -2.60 -7.07 -30.42
C LEU A 743 -2.51 -8.58 -30.18
N CYS A 744 -2.41 -9.39 -31.24
CA CYS A 744 -2.15 -10.83 -31.09
C CYS A 744 -0.83 -11.08 -30.35
N ASP A 745 0.26 -10.40 -30.70
CA ASP A 745 1.54 -10.56 -30.00
C ASP A 745 1.46 -10.13 -28.53
N ILE A 746 0.78 -9.02 -28.23
CA ILE A 746 0.62 -8.52 -26.86
C ILE A 746 -0.07 -9.57 -25.97
N VAL A 747 -1.22 -10.10 -26.39
CA VAL A 747 -1.98 -11.05 -25.55
C VAL A 747 -1.31 -12.43 -25.49
N LEU A 748 -0.70 -12.90 -26.59
CA LEU A 748 0.01 -14.18 -26.60
C LEU A 748 1.24 -14.17 -25.67
N ASN A 749 1.89 -13.02 -25.51
CA ASN A 749 3.01 -12.86 -24.56
C ASN A 749 2.54 -12.86 -23.09
N SER A 750 1.25 -12.70 -22.83
CA SER A 750 0.64 -12.70 -21.48
C SER A 750 -0.03 -14.03 -21.10
N ASP A 751 0.33 -15.12 -21.76
CA ASP A 751 -0.27 -16.46 -21.54
C ASP A 751 0.24 -17.17 -20.27
N GLY A 752 1.29 -16.64 -19.62
CA GLY A 752 1.81 -17.14 -18.33
C GLY A 752 2.44 -18.55 -18.38
N SER A 753 2.57 -19.13 -19.56
CA SER A 753 3.08 -20.49 -19.80
C SER A 753 4.62 -20.54 -19.86
N LEU A 754 5.21 -21.68 -19.47
CA LEU A 754 6.67 -21.87 -19.48
C LEU A 754 7.23 -21.64 -20.89
N LYS A 755 8.38 -20.95 -20.97
CA LYS A 755 9.04 -20.48 -22.21
C LYS A 755 8.81 -21.41 -23.42
N GLY A 756 7.92 -20.98 -24.31
CA GLY A 756 7.75 -21.53 -25.65
C GLY A 756 6.42 -22.26 -25.90
N ASP A 757 5.66 -22.62 -24.85
CA ASP A 757 4.48 -23.46 -25.00
C ASP A 757 3.16 -22.73 -24.73
N ILE A 758 2.35 -22.48 -25.76
CA ILE A 758 1.13 -21.66 -25.63
C ILE A 758 -0.05 -22.50 -25.09
N SER A 759 -0.79 -21.97 -24.12
CA SER A 759 -1.93 -22.66 -23.50
C SER A 759 -3.13 -22.78 -24.45
N ALA A 760 -3.97 -23.80 -24.22
CA ALA A 760 -5.12 -24.11 -25.06
C ALA A 760 -6.12 -22.93 -25.19
N ARG A 761 -6.20 -22.08 -24.16
CA ARG A 761 -7.06 -20.88 -24.14
C ARG A 761 -6.68 -19.83 -25.18
N MET A 762 -5.44 -19.87 -25.68
CA MET A 762 -4.92 -18.92 -26.69
C MET A 762 -5.08 -19.40 -28.13
N ILE A 763 -5.59 -20.61 -28.36
CA ILE A 763 -5.81 -21.15 -29.71
C ILE A 763 -6.70 -20.23 -30.56
N PRO A 764 -7.78 -19.61 -30.05
CA PRO A 764 -8.55 -18.61 -30.81
C PRO A 764 -7.72 -17.41 -31.27
N ILE A 765 -6.82 -16.90 -30.43
CA ILE A 765 -5.93 -15.79 -30.80
C ILE A 765 -4.91 -16.24 -31.86
N LEU A 766 -4.32 -17.42 -31.71
CA LEU A 766 -3.42 -17.99 -32.73
C LEU A 766 -4.13 -18.15 -34.08
N PHE A 767 -5.39 -18.60 -34.04
CA PHE A 767 -6.22 -18.71 -35.23
C PHE A 767 -6.46 -17.35 -35.89
N LEU A 768 -6.81 -16.32 -35.11
CA LEU A 768 -6.96 -14.96 -35.63
C LEU A 768 -5.63 -14.40 -36.20
N LYS A 769 -4.50 -14.66 -35.54
CA LYS A 769 -3.16 -14.28 -36.03
C LYS A 769 -2.84 -14.94 -37.37
N MET A 770 -3.16 -16.24 -37.54
CA MET A 770 -3.04 -16.93 -38.81
C MET A 770 -3.88 -16.25 -39.92
N LEU A 771 -5.09 -15.79 -39.61
CA LEU A 771 -5.98 -15.14 -40.58
C LEU A 771 -5.59 -13.71 -40.95
N ILE A 772 -4.76 -13.05 -40.15
CA ILE A 772 -4.35 -11.65 -40.33
C ILE A 772 -3.06 -11.53 -41.16
N HIS A 773 -2.22 -12.56 -41.19
CA HIS A 773 -0.99 -12.53 -41.97
C HIS A 773 -1.21 -12.72 -43.48
N ASP A 774 -0.57 -11.87 -44.28
CA ASP A 774 -0.55 -11.99 -45.74
C ASP A 774 0.48 -13.00 -46.27
N SER A 775 1.55 -13.26 -45.52
CA SER A 775 2.61 -14.19 -45.92
C SER A 775 2.14 -15.65 -45.84
N ALA A 776 2.18 -16.34 -46.97
CA ALA A 776 1.87 -17.76 -47.07
C ALA A 776 2.73 -18.62 -46.13
N GLU A 777 4.02 -18.27 -45.99
CA GLU A 777 4.96 -18.96 -45.09
C GLU A 777 4.57 -18.79 -43.62
N LYS A 778 4.24 -17.56 -43.19
CA LYS A 778 3.81 -17.30 -41.80
C LYS A 778 2.47 -17.98 -41.50
N ARG A 779 1.51 -17.91 -42.43
CA ARG A 779 0.23 -18.62 -42.28
C ARG A 779 0.42 -20.13 -42.13
N LEU A 780 1.33 -20.71 -42.92
CA LEU A 780 1.68 -22.12 -42.85
C LEU A 780 2.28 -22.49 -41.48
N GLN A 781 3.21 -21.67 -40.95
CA GLN A 781 3.78 -21.88 -39.61
C GLN A 781 2.71 -21.88 -38.51
N PHE A 782 1.79 -20.91 -38.52
CA PHE A 782 0.71 -20.86 -37.54
C PHE A 782 -0.29 -22.01 -37.72
N ALA A 783 -0.59 -22.43 -38.95
CA ALA A 783 -1.46 -23.57 -39.21
C ALA A 783 -0.90 -24.87 -38.61
N TYR A 784 0.40 -25.15 -38.76
CA TYR A 784 1.04 -26.29 -38.10
C TYR A 784 0.98 -26.17 -36.57
N LYS A 785 1.24 -24.98 -36.03
CA LYS A 785 1.20 -24.72 -34.58
C LYS A 785 -0.20 -24.95 -34.00
N ILE A 786 -1.24 -24.47 -34.68
CA ILE A 786 -2.64 -24.67 -34.27
C ILE A 786 -3.01 -26.15 -34.28
N ASN A 787 -2.64 -26.90 -35.32
CA ASN A 787 -2.93 -28.34 -35.38
C ASN A 787 -2.24 -29.11 -34.26
N SER A 788 -0.93 -28.88 -34.05
CA SER A 788 -0.18 -29.51 -32.94
C SER A 788 -0.89 -29.27 -31.61
N LYS A 789 -1.27 -28.02 -31.34
CA LYS A 789 -1.96 -27.66 -30.10
C LYS A 789 -3.34 -28.28 -29.98
N LEU A 790 -4.13 -28.30 -31.06
CA LEU A 790 -5.45 -28.93 -31.05
C LEU A 790 -5.41 -30.47 -30.98
N ASP A 791 -4.26 -31.10 -31.23
CA ASP A 791 -4.06 -32.54 -31.03
C ASP A 791 -3.66 -32.87 -29.58
N GLU A 792 -3.09 -31.90 -28.86
CA GLU A 792 -2.73 -32.01 -27.43
C GLU A 792 -3.93 -31.77 -26.48
N VAL A 793 -4.97 -31.06 -26.92
CA VAL A 793 -6.13 -30.70 -26.09
C VAL A 793 -7.16 -31.84 -26.04
N ASP A 794 -7.41 -32.36 -24.85
CA ASP A 794 -8.45 -33.37 -24.63
C ASP A 794 -9.86 -32.75 -24.66
N SER A 795 -10.87 -33.53 -25.05
CA SER A 795 -12.27 -33.11 -25.05
C SER A 795 -12.79 -32.66 -23.67
N SER A 796 -12.18 -33.14 -22.59
CA SER A 796 -12.45 -32.73 -21.21
C SER A 796 -11.94 -31.32 -20.87
N GLU A 797 -10.96 -30.81 -21.63
CA GLU A 797 -10.36 -29.48 -21.41
C GLU A 797 -11.05 -28.38 -22.21
N TYR A 798 -11.96 -28.74 -23.13
CA TYR A 798 -12.60 -27.82 -24.07
C TYR A 798 -13.25 -26.63 -23.39
N GLU A 799 -13.99 -26.84 -22.30
CA GLU A 799 -14.68 -25.76 -21.60
C GLU A 799 -13.69 -24.76 -20.98
N SER A 800 -12.66 -25.28 -20.29
CA SER A 800 -11.58 -24.46 -19.72
C SER A 800 -10.78 -23.70 -20.78
N ALA A 801 -10.67 -24.27 -21.98
CA ALA A 801 -9.99 -23.68 -23.14
C ALA A 801 -10.88 -22.75 -23.98
N ARG A 802 -12.16 -22.55 -23.61
CA ARG A 802 -13.16 -21.82 -24.41
C ARG A 802 -13.36 -22.41 -25.82
N LEU A 803 -13.23 -23.72 -25.94
CA LEU A 803 -13.41 -24.50 -27.16
C LEU A 803 -14.66 -25.39 -27.07
N ASN A 804 -15.11 -25.88 -28.22
CA ASN A 804 -16.05 -26.99 -28.31
C ASN A 804 -15.76 -27.80 -29.57
N ARG A 805 -16.38 -28.98 -29.72
CA ARG A 805 -16.16 -29.86 -30.88
C ARG A 805 -16.35 -29.16 -32.22
N LYS A 806 -17.31 -28.23 -32.33
CA LYS A 806 -17.53 -27.48 -33.58
C LYS A 806 -16.40 -26.48 -33.85
N ILE A 807 -15.96 -25.74 -32.84
CA ILE A 807 -14.86 -24.77 -32.94
C ILE A 807 -13.54 -25.49 -33.27
N VAL A 808 -13.24 -26.59 -32.58
CA VAL A 808 -12.03 -27.41 -32.85
C VAL A 808 -12.03 -27.92 -34.29
N ASN A 809 -13.15 -28.51 -34.74
CA ASN A 809 -13.28 -28.96 -36.12
C ASN A 809 -13.11 -27.81 -37.12
N HIS A 810 -13.68 -26.64 -36.82
CA HIS A 810 -13.54 -25.46 -37.67
C HIS A 810 -12.08 -24.99 -37.77
N PHE A 811 -11.36 -24.90 -36.66
CA PHE A 811 -9.95 -24.53 -36.64
C PHE A 811 -9.07 -25.56 -37.36
N LYS A 812 -9.25 -26.86 -37.09
CA LYS A 812 -8.51 -27.94 -37.80
C LYS A 812 -8.75 -27.92 -39.30
N LEU A 813 -9.99 -27.75 -39.75
CA LEU A 813 -10.32 -27.69 -41.18
C LEU A 813 -9.60 -26.53 -41.89
N ASN A 814 -9.61 -25.35 -41.29
CA ASN A 814 -8.96 -24.17 -41.87
C ASN A 814 -7.42 -24.29 -41.83
N ALA A 815 -6.84 -24.77 -40.73
CA ALA A 815 -5.40 -25.00 -40.64
C ALA A 815 -4.93 -26.05 -41.67
N ASN A 816 -5.63 -27.19 -41.77
CA ASN A 816 -5.33 -28.23 -42.76
C ASN A 816 -5.45 -27.73 -44.20
N ARG A 817 -6.42 -26.86 -44.48
CA ARG A 817 -6.56 -26.24 -45.80
C ARG A 817 -5.33 -25.39 -46.15
N ILE A 818 -4.86 -24.53 -45.23
CA ILE A 818 -3.64 -23.73 -45.44
C ILE A 818 -2.41 -24.62 -45.62
N ILE A 819 -2.29 -25.70 -44.84
CA ILE A 819 -1.21 -26.67 -44.98
C ILE A 819 -1.24 -27.33 -46.35
N PHE A 820 -2.40 -27.82 -46.79
CA PHE A 820 -2.56 -28.48 -48.08
C PHE A 820 -2.27 -27.55 -49.26
N GLU A 821 -2.74 -26.29 -49.20
CA GLU A 821 -2.53 -25.29 -50.25
C GLU A 821 -1.04 -24.90 -50.40
N ASN A 822 -0.21 -25.06 -49.36
CA ASN A 822 1.17 -24.58 -49.33
C ASN A 822 2.23 -25.68 -49.16
N THR A 823 1.84 -26.96 -49.08
CA THR A 823 2.79 -28.09 -49.07
C THR A 823 3.04 -28.55 -50.51
N PRO A 824 4.30 -28.53 -51.00
CA PRO A 824 4.59 -29.00 -52.36
C PRO A 824 4.24 -30.49 -52.50
N ILE A 825 3.52 -30.83 -53.57
CA ILE A 825 3.19 -32.22 -53.90
C ILE A 825 4.49 -32.95 -54.23
N GLU A 826 4.98 -33.83 -53.35
CA GLU A 826 6.07 -34.73 -53.67
C GLU A 826 5.62 -35.70 -54.77
N GLN A 827 6.31 -35.69 -55.92
CA GLN A 827 6.20 -36.77 -56.88
C GLN A 827 6.80 -38.04 -56.27
N VAL A 828 5.95 -39.02 -55.99
CA VAL A 828 6.34 -40.37 -55.56
C VAL A 828 7.30 -40.98 -56.58
N LYS A 829 8.60 -41.07 -56.26
CA LYS A 829 9.57 -41.89 -56.99
C LYS A 829 9.47 -43.33 -56.50
N TYR A 830 8.93 -44.21 -57.33
CA TYR A 830 8.97 -45.66 -57.08
C TYR A 830 10.40 -46.20 -57.21
N THR A 831 11.04 -46.55 -56.08
CA THR A 831 12.35 -47.22 -56.03
C THR A 831 12.22 -48.74 -55.87
N SER A 832 11.61 -49.41 -56.85
CA SER A 832 11.86 -50.84 -57.05
C SER A 832 11.57 -51.23 -58.50
N LYS A 833 12.61 -51.48 -59.29
CA LYS A 833 12.46 -52.03 -60.65
C LYS A 833 11.98 -53.48 -60.52
N ARG A 834 10.71 -53.76 -60.84
CA ARG A 834 10.19 -55.13 -60.87
C ARG A 834 10.80 -55.87 -62.06
N TYR A 835 11.68 -56.85 -61.80
CA TYR A 835 12.25 -57.71 -62.83
C TYR A 835 11.19 -58.70 -63.34
N LYS A 836 11.05 -58.83 -64.66
CA LYS A 836 10.19 -59.83 -65.28
C LYS A 836 10.90 -61.18 -65.31
N ARG A 837 10.12 -62.26 -65.37
CA ARG A 837 10.57 -63.67 -65.29
C ARG A 837 11.75 -64.02 -66.21
N ASN A 838 11.90 -63.35 -67.36
CA ASN A 838 12.96 -63.61 -68.33
C ASN A 838 14.06 -62.53 -68.41
N ASP A 839 13.98 -61.48 -67.57
CA ASP A 839 14.98 -60.42 -67.54
C ASP A 839 16.31 -60.99 -67.05
N LYS A 840 17.41 -60.64 -67.71
CA LYS A 840 18.76 -61.02 -67.28
C LYS A 840 19.21 -60.07 -66.19
N VAL A 841 19.46 -60.60 -65.00
CA VAL A 841 19.99 -59.89 -63.84
C VAL A 841 21.42 -60.35 -63.58
N ARG A 842 22.30 -59.41 -63.26
CA ARG A 842 23.64 -59.71 -62.77
C ARG A 842 23.51 -59.93 -61.26
N VAL A 843 24.01 -61.07 -60.80
CA VAL A 843 23.80 -61.55 -59.43
C VAL A 843 25.13 -62.01 -58.87
N LYS A 844 25.43 -61.59 -57.65
CA LYS A 844 26.60 -62.01 -56.89
C LYS A 844 26.16 -63.04 -55.85
N PHE A 845 26.73 -64.23 -55.91
CA PHE A 845 26.47 -65.28 -54.94
C PHE A 845 27.32 -65.06 -53.68
N SER A 846 26.90 -65.67 -52.58
CA SER A 846 27.58 -65.61 -51.27
C SER A 846 29.03 -66.13 -51.29
N ASP A 847 29.40 -66.94 -52.28
CA ASP A 847 30.78 -67.38 -52.54
C ASP A 847 31.65 -66.34 -53.28
N GLY A 848 31.07 -65.18 -53.62
CA GLY A 848 31.72 -64.06 -54.31
C GLY A 848 31.65 -64.12 -55.84
N LYS A 849 31.08 -65.17 -56.42
CA LYS A 849 31.01 -65.35 -57.88
C LYS A 849 29.89 -64.50 -58.48
N VAL A 850 30.18 -63.78 -59.57
CA VAL A 850 29.20 -62.91 -60.26
C VAL A 850 28.79 -63.53 -61.58
N GLU A 851 27.50 -63.81 -61.76
CA GLU A 851 26.94 -64.39 -62.98
C GLU A 851 25.72 -63.59 -63.47
N ILE A 852 25.45 -63.65 -64.78
CA ILE A 852 24.24 -63.04 -65.37
C ILE A 852 23.23 -64.16 -65.66
N LYS A 853 22.13 -64.20 -64.90
CA LYS A 853 21.08 -65.21 -65.04
C LYS A 853 19.72 -64.58 -65.28
N LYS A 854 18.78 -65.34 -65.85
CA LYS A 854 17.39 -64.86 -65.94
C LYS A 854 16.80 -64.81 -64.53
N PHE A 855 16.01 -63.78 -64.21
CA PHE A 855 15.47 -63.56 -62.87
C PHE A 855 14.78 -64.81 -62.30
N LYS A 856 13.99 -65.55 -63.10
CA LYS A 856 13.36 -66.81 -62.68
C LYS A 856 14.31 -67.91 -62.18
N GLN A 857 15.57 -67.88 -62.62
CA GLN A 857 16.58 -68.89 -62.26
C GLN A 857 17.24 -68.60 -60.92
N VAL A 858 17.15 -67.34 -60.45
CA VAL A 858 17.78 -66.86 -59.22
C VAL A 858 16.76 -66.31 -58.24
N GLN A 859 15.48 -66.29 -58.58
CA GLN A 859 14.42 -65.72 -57.75
C GLN A 859 14.34 -66.39 -56.37
N ALA A 860 14.34 -67.73 -56.32
CA ALA A 860 14.33 -68.45 -55.05
C ALA A 860 15.60 -68.20 -54.21
N GLN A 861 16.74 -67.99 -54.88
CA GLN A 861 18.04 -67.73 -54.24
C GLN A 861 18.18 -66.29 -53.74
N LEU A 862 17.52 -65.34 -54.42
CA LEU A 862 17.38 -63.95 -53.98
C LEU A 862 16.42 -63.85 -52.79
N GLU A 863 15.33 -64.63 -52.79
CA GLU A 863 14.37 -64.68 -51.68
C GLU A 863 14.96 -65.36 -50.43
N SER A 864 15.85 -66.34 -50.59
CA SER A 864 16.58 -66.96 -49.47
C SER A 864 17.84 -66.21 -49.02
N GLY A 865 18.27 -65.18 -49.76
CA GLY A 865 19.47 -64.38 -49.45
C GLY A 865 20.80 -65.02 -49.82
N GLU A 866 20.81 -66.10 -50.61
CA GLU A 866 22.02 -66.79 -51.07
C GLU A 866 22.79 -66.00 -52.14
N CYS A 867 22.12 -65.06 -52.81
CA CYS A 867 22.72 -64.12 -53.76
C CYS A 867 22.01 -62.76 -53.74
N GLU A 868 22.66 -61.74 -54.28
CA GLU A 868 22.14 -60.37 -54.40
C GLU A 868 22.32 -59.81 -55.82
N ILE A 869 21.39 -58.98 -56.29
CA ILE A 869 21.50 -58.31 -57.60
C ILE A 869 22.48 -57.14 -57.47
N VAL A 870 23.52 -57.13 -58.31
CA VAL A 870 24.61 -56.13 -58.31
C VAL A 870 24.78 -55.40 -59.63
#